data_AF-A0A7Y9KET4-F1
#
_entry.id   AF-A0A7Y9KET4-F1
#
_cell.length_a   1.000
_cell.length_b   1.000
_cell.length_c   1.000
_cell.angle_alpha   90.00
_cell.angle_beta   90.00
_cell.angle_gamma   90.00
#
_symmetry.space_group_name_H-M   'P 1'
#
loop_
_entity.id
_entity.type
_entity.pdbx_description
1 polymer ?
#
loop_
_entity_poly.entity_id
_entity_poly.type
_entity_poly.pdbx_seq_one_letter_code
_entity_poly.pdbx_strand_id
1 'polypeptide(L)'
;MRIKNTGYNSALVLPTGAWKAMFVRGDQMAQTSAAGLDHNGPIGATSIHSGKLNGIPEPYKSACEGALMLPMTGGSWQMLLFKGDRVCWYHWDTKVRSEGPVTELRHADGLPAWGTMLPVGYREGVDALLMDSTAESPYWTTYVFKNDRVATIDWRNGCTRECRIYEGAQPTAGWAKLPAEWLRDYDHVLPLPDVSSAKRSLLIKGGNGCVFNWNTGPEKTGALTTLMPELAALPAPYTTQYKPIVGRWSTSAAPNPVTVRVDLDGLGATRQFSGDIDQVNGATRSFLYSFRVSAPAIAASATEVTAVGSVQWKPPYVGCTAKITIPRVAAGSPTPNLRLELRFNDGNVVPYVLPYESAHLRTIDLEIDAMANRAALASYNTATDAVAGPPDYVDRQLTIASAFAEAGIELRSAGTVNEVGTADSGTDLKWSDSELHTAMLHNFSGHAETEQWKLWAFVASRHVNDSTGVMFDVNEGKQRQGMAVFYDQINGQPGYFILGLYVHELGHCLNLQHSWQKNDSGAPLGPRDGRGDLSWMQYWNLYTAEDGSSGWDVFWSRFPFTFTDNELAHLRHAFRYDIIPGGANWAAQGSAAYNTQDPALAAMDDPITDDSGLALNLSARPFAYGEPVTVEIKLARDGRDVTVHRDLSPKSEYLTIAITAPSGITRPFRPLARQCNGHSDDTLTTLTAEAPALYESAYLGAGADGQYFTDPGLYTVRALYTAPDGSRVVSPDLTIRIRLPRTGEDQDAGELLMGDQAGTLMALLGSDSPALQAGNDALAELSDRFPDHPLAVYSHLAQGANAGRHYQHIRDGRLHIRQPDTKDAVTQLTAAVDASTGPGGLNDITLNAAMRRLATVHAKAGDHTAASATLDRMVDHFRAQHLPTHILTTIQDQADTTRRQIIPGDQNRPHKGRKHT
;
A
#
# COMPACT_ATOMS: atom_id res chain seq x y z
N MET A 1 -7.60 -23.80 -11.21
CA MET A 1 -6.52 -24.56 -10.52
C MET A 1 -5.20 -23.81 -10.65
N ARG A 2 -4.20 -24.04 -9.79
CA ARG A 2 -2.85 -23.49 -10.00
C ARG A 2 -2.08 -24.26 -11.09
N ILE A 3 -1.01 -23.65 -11.60
CA ILE A 3 -0.05 -24.29 -12.52
C ILE A 3 0.64 -25.45 -11.79
N LYS A 4 0.99 -26.51 -12.52
CA LYS A 4 1.66 -27.70 -11.96
C LYS A 4 3.11 -27.78 -12.42
N ASN A 5 3.99 -28.20 -11.51
CA ASN A 5 5.39 -28.49 -11.82
C ASN A 5 5.63 -29.96 -12.22
N THR A 6 4.54 -30.72 -12.36
CA THR A 6 4.54 -32.06 -12.95
C THR A 6 4.46 -31.98 -14.47
N GLY A 7 4.87 -33.06 -15.14
CA GLY A 7 4.75 -33.20 -16.59
C GLY A 7 3.35 -33.48 -17.12
N TYR A 8 2.34 -33.43 -16.25
CA TYR A 8 0.93 -33.63 -16.54
C TYR A 8 0.12 -32.62 -15.73
N ASN A 9 -1.04 -32.23 -16.24
CA ASN A 9 -1.85 -31.18 -15.61
C ASN A 9 -2.93 -31.74 -14.68
N SER A 10 -3.28 -33.02 -14.83
CA SER A 10 -4.31 -33.66 -14.02
C SER A 10 -4.00 -35.14 -13.84
N ALA A 11 -4.36 -35.69 -12.69
CA ALA A 11 -4.27 -37.12 -12.42
C ALA A 11 -5.54 -37.61 -11.72
N LEU A 12 -5.95 -38.84 -12.04
CA LEU A 12 -7.20 -39.46 -11.59
C LEU A 12 -6.95 -40.92 -11.25
N VAL A 13 -7.51 -41.41 -10.15
CA VAL A 13 -7.51 -42.84 -9.83
C VAL A 13 -8.85 -43.44 -10.25
N LEU A 14 -8.82 -44.59 -10.91
CA LEU A 14 -10.03 -45.29 -11.34
C LEU A 14 -10.65 -46.04 -10.15
N PRO A 15 -11.98 -46.09 -10.04
CA PRO A 15 -12.69 -46.81 -8.97
C PRO A 15 -12.71 -48.32 -9.26
N THR A 16 -11.53 -48.94 -9.30
CA THR A 16 -11.34 -50.38 -9.56
C THR A 16 -10.73 -51.07 -8.35
N GLY A 17 -10.91 -52.39 -8.21
CA GLY A 17 -10.37 -53.16 -7.09
C GLY A 17 -8.83 -53.20 -7.01
N ALA A 18 -8.13 -52.88 -8.11
CA ALA A 18 -6.69 -52.65 -8.12
C ALA A 18 -6.40 -51.17 -8.34
N TRP A 19 -5.31 -50.65 -7.77
CA TRP A 19 -4.94 -49.25 -7.98
C TRP A 19 -4.52 -49.02 -9.43
N LYS A 20 -5.24 -48.11 -10.09
CA LYS A 20 -4.97 -47.67 -11.47
C LYS A 20 -5.12 -46.17 -11.54
N ALA A 21 -4.11 -45.49 -12.08
CA ALA A 21 -4.12 -44.04 -12.20
C ALA A 21 -3.92 -43.60 -13.64
N MET A 22 -4.65 -42.57 -14.05
CA MET A 22 -4.57 -41.88 -15.32
C MET A 22 -3.94 -40.51 -15.10
N PHE A 23 -2.94 -40.18 -15.92
CA PHE A 23 -2.20 -38.93 -15.90
C PHE A 23 -2.41 -38.23 -17.25
N VAL A 24 -2.97 -37.03 -17.23
CA VAL A 24 -3.40 -36.30 -18.43
C VAL A 24 -2.43 -35.16 -18.72
N ARG A 25 -1.89 -35.16 -19.94
CA ARG A 25 -0.94 -34.17 -20.45
C ARG A 25 -1.37 -33.75 -21.86
N GLY A 26 -1.92 -32.55 -21.99
CA GLY A 26 -2.43 -32.11 -23.29
C GLY A 26 -3.59 -33.01 -23.73
N ASP A 27 -3.58 -33.41 -25.00
CA ASP A 27 -4.48 -34.42 -25.58
C ASP A 27 -4.00 -35.87 -25.36
N GLN A 28 -2.91 -36.08 -24.60
CA GLN A 28 -2.33 -37.38 -24.29
C GLN A 28 -2.65 -37.81 -22.86
N MET A 29 -2.68 -39.12 -22.64
CA MET A 29 -2.76 -39.73 -21.32
C MET A 29 -1.81 -40.92 -21.19
N ALA A 30 -1.26 -41.08 -19.99
CA ALA A 30 -0.64 -42.31 -19.55
C ALA A 30 -1.52 -42.94 -18.47
N GLN A 31 -1.75 -44.25 -18.54
CA GLN A 31 -2.41 -45.00 -17.47
C GLN A 31 -1.48 -46.10 -16.97
N THR A 32 -1.34 -46.21 -15.66
CA THR A 32 -0.52 -47.24 -15.03
C THR A 32 -1.28 -48.04 -13.99
N SER A 33 -0.77 -49.23 -13.70
CA SER A 33 -1.25 -50.17 -12.69
C SER A 33 -0.07 -50.94 -12.09
N ALA A 34 -0.34 -51.81 -11.11
CA ALA A 34 0.69 -52.71 -10.56
C ALA A 34 1.30 -53.65 -11.61
N ALA A 35 0.62 -53.87 -12.74
CA ALA A 35 1.12 -54.66 -13.86
C ALA A 35 2.04 -53.88 -14.82
N GLY A 36 2.14 -52.55 -14.68
CA GLY A 36 2.96 -51.67 -15.53
C GLY A 36 2.15 -50.58 -16.23
N LEU A 37 2.53 -50.27 -17.47
CA LEU A 37 1.91 -49.24 -18.30
C LEU A 37 0.72 -49.83 -19.08
N ASP A 38 -0.49 -49.48 -18.69
CA ASP A 38 -1.74 -49.92 -19.33
C ASP A 38 -1.96 -49.20 -20.68
N HIS A 39 -1.59 -47.90 -20.77
CA HIS A 39 -1.75 -47.08 -21.98
C HIS A 39 -0.81 -45.89 -21.98
N ASN A 40 -0.36 -45.45 -23.16
CA ASN A 40 0.34 -44.19 -23.40
C ASN A 40 0.02 -43.69 -24.81
N GLY A 41 -0.79 -42.63 -24.90
CA GLY A 41 -1.24 -42.08 -26.18
C GLY A 41 -2.46 -41.18 -26.03
N PRO A 42 -3.21 -40.92 -27.12
CA PRO A 42 -4.31 -39.96 -27.10
C PRO A 42 -5.42 -40.30 -26.11
N ILE A 43 -5.99 -39.27 -25.48
CA ILE A 43 -7.17 -39.42 -24.64
C ILE A 43 -8.38 -39.83 -25.48
N GLY A 44 -9.08 -40.87 -25.04
CA GLY A 44 -10.25 -41.41 -25.74
C GLY A 44 -9.94 -42.39 -26.88
N ALA A 45 -8.70 -42.88 -27.00
CA ALA A 45 -8.38 -43.98 -27.90
C ALA A 45 -9.29 -45.19 -27.66
N THR A 46 -9.75 -45.85 -28.72
CA THR A 46 -10.65 -47.02 -28.62
C THR A 46 -9.97 -48.24 -27.98
N SER A 47 -8.65 -48.29 -28.00
CA SER A 47 -7.82 -49.34 -27.37
C SER A 47 -7.85 -49.32 -25.84
N ILE A 48 -8.29 -48.22 -25.22
CA ILE A 48 -8.40 -48.09 -23.76
C ILE A 48 -9.83 -47.69 -23.39
N HIS A 49 -10.40 -48.33 -22.37
CA HIS A 49 -11.76 -48.06 -21.90
C HIS A 49 -12.84 -48.07 -22.98
N SER A 50 -12.67 -48.85 -24.06
CA SER A 50 -13.61 -48.89 -25.20
C SER A 50 -13.93 -47.50 -25.79
N GLY A 51 -12.97 -46.57 -25.76
CA GLY A 51 -13.15 -45.21 -26.28
C GLY A 51 -14.14 -44.35 -25.49
N LYS A 52 -14.48 -44.72 -24.24
CA LYS A 52 -15.47 -43.98 -23.42
C LYS A 52 -15.09 -42.52 -23.17
N LEU A 53 -13.82 -42.15 -23.27
CA LEU A 53 -13.33 -40.76 -23.11
C LEU A 53 -13.31 -39.94 -24.42
N ASN A 54 -13.71 -40.51 -25.56
CA ASN A 54 -13.66 -39.80 -26.85
C ASN A 54 -14.58 -38.59 -26.97
N GLY A 55 -15.60 -38.50 -26.12
CA GLY A 55 -16.61 -37.44 -26.13
C GLY A 55 -16.32 -36.29 -25.18
N ILE A 56 -15.13 -36.25 -24.55
CA ILE A 56 -14.72 -35.11 -23.75
C ILE A 56 -14.59 -33.88 -24.69
N PRO A 57 -15.30 -32.78 -24.41
CA PRO A 57 -15.25 -31.59 -25.25
C PRO A 57 -13.95 -30.81 -25.06
N GLU A 58 -13.59 -30.00 -26.05
CA GLU A 58 -12.59 -28.94 -25.87
C GLU A 58 -13.16 -27.81 -25.01
N PRO A 59 -12.33 -27.11 -24.22
CA PRO A 59 -10.88 -27.27 -24.05
C PRO A 59 -10.48 -28.36 -23.04
N TYR A 60 -11.43 -29.05 -22.40
CA TYR A 60 -11.14 -30.01 -21.32
C TYR A 60 -10.34 -31.22 -21.81
N LYS A 61 -10.48 -31.59 -23.08
CA LYS A 61 -9.73 -32.70 -23.66
C LYS A 61 -8.23 -32.38 -23.81
N SER A 62 -7.89 -31.19 -24.30
CA SER A 62 -6.50 -30.82 -24.63
C SER A 62 -5.82 -29.92 -23.60
N ALA A 63 -6.56 -29.28 -22.70
CA ALA A 63 -6.05 -28.26 -21.80
C ALA A 63 -6.62 -28.36 -20.37
N CYS A 64 -7.03 -29.55 -19.93
CA CYS A 64 -7.46 -29.81 -18.55
C CYS A 64 -6.41 -29.30 -17.54
N GLU A 65 -6.84 -28.52 -16.54
CA GLU A 65 -5.96 -27.94 -15.50
C GLU A 65 -6.10 -28.64 -14.15
N GLY A 66 -7.17 -29.40 -13.97
CA GLY A 66 -7.42 -30.26 -12.83
C GLY A 66 -8.54 -31.22 -13.15
N ALA A 67 -8.60 -32.33 -12.45
CA ALA A 67 -9.69 -33.28 -12.59
C ALA A 67 -10.01 -33.92 -11.24
N LEU A 68 -11.25 -34.35 -11.08
CA LEU A 68 -11.72 -35.05 -9.88
C LEU A 68 -12.56 -36.25 -10.29
N MET A 69 -12.17 -37.45 -9.86
CA MET A 69 -13.00 -38.65 -10.03
C MET A 69 -14.15 -38.57 -9.04
N LEU A 70 -15.38 -38.70 -9.53
CA LEU A 70 -16.58 -38.66 -8.71
C LEU A 70 -17.01 -40.08 -8.32
N PRO A 71 -17.86 -40.21 -7.28
CA PRO A 71 -18.62 -41.42 -7.01
C PRO A 71 -19.31 -41.96 -8.25
N MET A 72 -19.26 -43.29 -8.41
CA MET A 72 -20.01 -43.97 -9.47
C MET A 72 -21.52 -43.72 -9.32
N THR A 73 -22.24 -43.72 -10.44
CA THR A 73 -23.71 -43.72 -10.44
C THR A 73 -24.20 -44.75 -11.44
N GLY A 74 -25.12 -45.61 -11.03
CA GLY A 74 -25.66 -46.67 -11.90
C GLY A 74 -24.56 -47.59 -12.43
N GLY A 75 -23.52 -47.85 -11.62
CA GLY A 75 -22.38 -48.68 -12.03
C GLY A 75 -21.41 -48.06 -13.04
N SER A 76 -21.51 -46.76 -13.34
CA SER A 76 -20.65 -46.08 -14.31
C SER A 76 -19.81 -44.98 -13.69
N TRP A 77 -18.65 -44.70 -14.31
CA TRP A 77 -17.68 -43.72 -13.83
C TRP A 77 -18.03 -42.31 -14.26
N GLN A 78 -17.67 -41.35 -13.42
CA GLN A 78 -17.92 -39.94 -13.65
C GLN A 78 -16.71 -39.12 -13.19
N MET A 79 -16.48 -37.99 -13.85
CA MET A 79 -15.39 -37.08 -13.50
C MET A 79 -15.80 -35.62 -13.70
N LEU A 80 -15.15 -34.74 -12.95
CA LEU A 80 -15.10 -33.32 -13.24
C LEU A 80 -13.77 -33.00 -13.93
N LEU A 81 -13.83 -32.16 -14.96
CA LEU A 81 -12.67 -31.64 -15.68
C LEU A 81 -12.70 -30.12 -15.55
N PHE A 82 -11.62 -29.52 -15.07
CA PHE A 82 -11.55 -28.10 -14.76
C PHE A 82 -10.70 -27.35 -15.80
N LYS A 83 -11.18 -26.18 -16.23
CA LYS A 83 -10.44 -25.23 -17.06
C LYS A 83 -10.83 -23.81 -16.69
N GLY A 84 -9.89 -23.04 -16.14
CA GLY A 84 -10.17 -21.68 -15.67
C GLY A 84 -11.27 -21.68 -14.60
N ASP A 85 -12.32 -20.91 -14.84
CA ASP A 85 -13.52 -20.80 -14.01
C ASP A 85 -14.64 -21.77 -14.42
N ARG A 86 -14.41 -22.65 -15.41
CA ARG A 86 -15.40 -23.60 -15.91
C ARG A 86 -15.08 -25.04 -15.52
N VAL A 87 -16.12 -25.86 -15.46
CA VAL A 87 -16.06 -27.30 -15.21
C VAL A 87 -16.96 -28.07 -16.17
N CYS A 88 -16.48 -29.20 -16.66
CA CYS A 88 -17.26 -30.19 -17.39
C CYS A 88 -17.49 -31.41 -16.49
N TRP A 89 -18.76 -31.72 -16.22
CA TRP A 89 -19.15 -32.97 -15.59
C TRP A 89 -19.34 -34.04 -16.66
N TYR A 90 -18.41 -34.97 -16.72
CA TYR A 90 -18.37 -36.02 -17.72
C TYR A 90 -18.70 -37.40 -17.12
N HIS A 91 -19.71 -38.05 -17.68
CA HIS A 91 -20.10 -39.42 -17.38
C HIS A 91 -19.61 -40.34 -18.51
N TRP A 92 -19.01 -41.48 -18.19
CA TRP A 92 -18.31 -42.29 -19.20
C TRP A 92 -19.26 -42.92 -20.23
N ASP A 93 -20.46 -43.32 -19.80
CA ASP A 93 -21.49 -43.84 -20.70
C ASP A 93 -22.34 -42.77 -21.38
N THR A 94 -22.85 -41.78 -20.63
CA THR A 94 -23.78 -40.76 -21.13
C THR A 94 -23.10 -39.46 -21.57
N LYS A 95 -21.76 -39.39 -21.51
CA LYS A 95 -20.92 -38.26 -21.94
C LYS A 95 -21.14 -37.00 -21.08
N VAL A 96 -21.22 -35.82 -21.67
CA VAL A 96 -21.33 -34.56 -20.91
C VAL A 96 -22.69 -34.49 -20.22
N ARG A 97 -22.68 -34.50 -18.88
CA ARG A 97 -23.88 -34.30 -18.06
C ARG A 97 -24.21 -32.82 -17.90
N SER A 98 -23.19 -32.00 -17.66
CA SER A 98 -23.30 -30.56 -17.57
C SER A 98 -21.96 -29.89 -17.84
N GLU A 99 -22.00 -28.64 -18.29
CA GLU A 99 -20.84 -27.78 -18.46
C GLU A 99 -21.24 -26.36 -18.05
N GLY A 100 -20.39 -25.69 -17.27
CA GLY A 100 -20.67 -24.33 -16.83
C GLY A 100 -19.62 -23.79 -15.85
N PRO A 101 -19.89 -22.65 -15.22
CA PRO A 101 -19.04 -22.09 -14.18
C PRO A 101 -18.88 -23.05 -13.00
N VAL A 102 -17.67 -23.15 -12.46
CA VAL A 102 -17.37 -23.92 -11.23
C VAL A 102 -18.26 -23.45 -10.08
N THR A 103 -18.57 -22.16 -10.01
CA THR A 103 -19.42 -21.58 -8.97
C THR A 103 -20.85 -22.10 -8.98
N GLU A 104 -21.35 -22.60 -10.11
CA GLU A 104 -22.70 -23.15 -10.26
C GLU A 104 -22.77 -24.67 -10.07
N LEU A 105 -21.61 -25.33 -9.99
CA LEU A 105 -21.54 -26.78 -9.79
C LEU A 105 -22.29 -27.18 -8.51
N ARG A 106 -23.25 -28.09 -8.63
CA ARG A 106 -24.08 -28.61 -7.53
C ARG A 106 -24.37 -30.08 -7.75
N HIS A 107 -24.51 -30.84 -6.67
CA HIS A 107 -24.80 -32.28 -6.73
C HIS A 107 -26.11 -32.58 -7.48
N ALA A 108 -27.16 -31.84 -7.12
CA ALA A 108 -28.51 -31.92 -7.68
C ALA A 108 -29.21 -30.56 -7.56
N ASP A 109 -30.32 -30.39 -8.28
CA ASP A 109 -31.12 -29.17 -8.19
C ASP A 109 -31.67 -28.94 -6.78
N GLY A 110 -31.67 -27.68 -6.34
CA GLY A 110 -32.06 -27.29 -4.99
C GLY A 110 -30.99 -27.47 -3.91
N LEU A 111 -29.82 -28.05 -4.23
CA LEU A 111 -28.68 -28.12 -3.32
C LEU A 111 -27.71 -26.93 -3.53
N PRO A 112 -26.92 -26.57 -2.49
CA PRO A 112 -25.95 -25.48 -2.58
C PRO A 112 -24.95 -25.70 -3.72
N ALA A 113 -24.60 -24.60 -4.39
CA ALA A 113 -23.58 -24.61 -5.42
C ALA A 113 -22.18 -24.39 -4.82
N TRP A 114 -21.14 -24.89 -5.48
CA TRP A 114 -19.75 -24.75 -5.04
C TRP A 114 -19.34 -23.30 -4.79
N GLY A 115 -19.89 -22.33 -5.52
CA GLY A 115 -19.65 -20.91 -5.28
C GLY A 115 -20.07 -20.44 -3.88
N THR A 116 -21.12 -21.05 -3.32
CA THR A 116 -21.56 -20.79 -1.93
C THR A 116 -20.87 -21.67 -0.90
N MET A 117 -20.42 -22.88 -1.29
CA MET A 117 -19.81 -23.83 -0.37
C MET A 117 -18.31 -23.57 -0.15
N LEU A 118 -17.59 -23.07 -1.15
CA LEU A 118 -16.16 -22.79 -1.05
C LEU A 118 -15.91 -21.50 -0.25
N PRO A 119 -15.03 -21.54 0.76
CA PRO A 119 -14.54 -20.32 1.39
C PRO A 119 -13.91 -19.41 0.33
N VAL A 120 -14.02 -18.09 0.52
CA VAL A 120 -13.62 -17.09 -0.49
C VAL A 120 -12.20 -17.33 -1.00
N GLY A 121 -11.27 -17.65 -0.08
CA GLY A 121 -9.88 -17.94 -0.40
C GLY A 121 -9.65 -19.17 -1.29
N TYR A 122 -10.62 -20.09 -1.43
CA TYR A 122 -10.48 -21.32 -2.25
C TYR A 122 -11.12 -21.21 -3.64
N ARG A 123 -11.68 -20.05 -4.00
CA ARG A 123 -12.34 -19.86 -5.31
C ARG A 123 -11.37 -19.67 -6.46
N GLU A 124 -10.08 -19.57 -6.17
CA GLU A 124 -9.02 -19.47 -7.15
C GLU A 124 -7.73 -20.15 -6.67
N GLY A 125 -6.84 -20.50 -7.61
CA GLY A 125 -5.51 -21.00 -7.28
C GLY A 125 -5.48 -22.30 -6.46
N VAL A 126 -6.53 -23.12 -6.50
CA VAL A 126 -6.58 -24.42 -5.80
C VAL A 126 -5.41 -25.31 -6.22
N ASP A 127 -4.76 -25.91 -5.22
CA ASP A 127 -3.65 -26.83 -5.36
C ASP A 127 -4.15 -28.19 -5.80
N ALA A 128 -4.88 -28.89 -4.94
CA ALA A 128 -5.29 -30.25 -5.25
C ALA A 128 -6.72 -30.49 -4.78
N LEU A 129 -7.36 -31.45 -5.42
CA LEU A 129 -8.67 -31.95 -5.06
C LEU A 129 -8.54 -33.43 -4.77
N LEU A 130 -9.20 -33.90 -3.70
CA LEU A 130 -9.32 -35.31 -3.39
C LEU A 130 -10.78 -35.64 -3.08
N MET A 131 -11.34 -36.60 -3.80
CA MET A 131 -12.66 -37.15 -3.48
C MET A 131 -12.52 -38.18 -2.37
N ASP A 132 -13.37 -38.12 -1.35
CA ASP A 132 -13.29 -38.99 -0.17
C ASP A 132 -13.47 -40.48 -0.50
N SER A 133 -14.43 -40.77 -1.37
CA SER A 133 -14.72 -42.10 -1.87
C SER A 133 -15.26 -42.01 -3.29
N THR A 134 -14.90 -42.97 -4.13
CA THR A 134 -15.41 -43.09 -5.50
C THR A 134 -16.45 -44.21 -5.63
N ALA A 135 -16.78 -44.89 -4.53
CA ALA A 135 -17.88 -45.83 -4.47
C ALA A 135 -19.23 -45.11 -4.63
N GLU A 136 -20.23 -45.80 -5.18
CA GLU A 136 -21.59 -45.26 -5.33
C GLU A 136 -22.16 -44.84 -3.96
N SER A 137 -22.51 -43.57 -3.83
CA SER A 137 -22.94 -42.95 -2.57
C SER A 137 -23.89 -41.77 -2.85
N PRO A 138 -24.88 -41.51 -1.99
CA PRO A 138 -25.69 -40.30 -2.07
C PRO A 138 -25.06 -39.09 -1.36
N TYR A 139 -23.94 -39.27 -0.65
CA TYR A 139 -23.24 -38.23 0.12
C TYR A 139 -21.79 -38.12 -0.36
N TRP A 140 -21.40 -36.94 -0.85
CA TRP A 140 -20.10 -36.72 -1.48
C TRP A 140 -19.31 -35.69 -0.67
N THR A 141 -18.06 -36.05 -0.39
CA THR A 141 -17.13 -35.19 0.35
C THR A 141 -15.88 -34.99 -0.49
N THR A 142 -15.46 -33.73 -0.64
CA THR A 142 -14.26 -33.35 -1.37
C THR A 142 -13.34 -32.54 -0.49
N TYR A 143 -12.07 -32.91 -0.47
CA TYR A 143 -11.00 -32.14 0.16
C TYR A 143 -10.37 -31.21 -0.87
N VAL A 144 -10.28 -29.94 -0.53
CA VAL A 144 -9.72 -28.88 -1.37
C VAL A 144 -8.48 -28.34 -0.68
N PHE A 145 -7.32 -28.60 -1.25
CA PHE A 145 -6.03 -28.16 -0.72
C PHE A 145 -5.64 -26.83 -1.37
N LYS A 146 -5.11 -25.90 -0.55
CA LYS A 146 -4.55 -24.64 -1.03
C LYS A 146 -3.49 -24.14 -0.04
N ASN A 147 -2.29 -23.88 -0.53
CA ASN A 147 -1.12 -23.51 0.28
C ASN A 147 -0.94 -24.54 1.40
N ASP A 148 -0.87 -24.09 2.66
CA ASP A 148 -0.75 -24.91 3.86
C ASP A 148 -2.11 -25.27 4.52
N ARG A 149 -3.23 -25.04 3.81
CA ARG A 149 -4.59 -25.28 4.31
C ARG A 149 -5.36 -26.31 3.50
N VAL A 150 -6.38 -26.86 4.13
CA VAL A 150 -7.36 -27.76 3.52
C VAL A 150 -8.78 -27.40 3.96
N ALA A 151 -9.70 -27.38 3.01
CA ALA A 151 -11.14 -27.26 3.23
C ALA A 151 -11.84 -28.59 2.92
N THR A 152 -12.79 -28.98 3.78
CA THR A 152 -13.63 -30.17 3.61
C THR A 152 -15.02 -29.74 3.15
N ILE A 153 -15.34 -30.05 1.90
CA ILE A 153 -16.61 -29.70 1.26
C ILE A 153 -17.54 -30.91 1.24
N ASP A 154 -18.61 -30.84 2.01
CA ASP A 154 -19.76 -31.73 1.91
C ASP A 154 -20.70 -31.16 0.84
N TRP A 155 -20.98 -31.93 -0.22
CA TRP A 155 -21.76 -31.46 -1.36
C TRP A 155 -23.26 -31.20 -1.06
N ARG A 156 -23.72 -31.50 0.15
CA ARG A 156 -25.06 -31.19 0.65
C ARG A 156 -25.04 -30.05 1.68
N ASN A 157 -24.05 -30.06 2.57
CA ASN A 157 -24.03 -29.19 3.75
C ASN A 157 -23.05 -28.00 3.65
N GLY A 158 -22.20 -27.95 2.62
CA GLY A 158 -21.21 -26.91 2.42
C GLY A 158 -19.85 -27.21 3.06
N CYS A 159 -19.06 -26.17 3.34
CA CYS A 159 -17.77 -26.32 4.02
C CYS A 159 -18.00 -26.73 5.48
N THR A 160 -17.55 -27.92 5.85
CA THR A 160 -17.71 -28.46 7.22
C THR A 160 -16.46 -28.26 8.08
N ARG A 161 -15.32 -27.96 7.46
CA ARG A 161 -14.04 -27.72 8.13
C ARG A 161 -13.09 -26.96 7.21
N GLU A 162 -12.37 -25.99 7.77
CA GLU A 162 -11.20 -25.37 7.16
C GLU A 162 -10.10 -25.35 8.23
N CYS A 163 -8.91 -25.88 7.92
CA CYS A 163 -7.83 -26.00 8.89
C CYS A 163 -6.46 -26.06 8.20
N ARG A 164 -5.37 -26.03 8.98
CA ARG A 164 -4.03 -26.30 8.45
C ARG A 164 -3.88 -27.77 8.08
N ILE A 165 -2.96 -28.08 7.17
CA ILE A 165 -2.72 -29.45 6.71
C ILE A 165 -2.28 -30.37 7.87
N TYR A 166 -1.46 -29.90 8.81
CA TYR A 166 -1.00 -30.73 9.94
C TYR A 166 -2.13 -31.06 10.94
N GLU A 167 -3.20 -30.26 10.97
CA GLU A 167 -4.42 -30.53 11.77
C GLU A 167 -5.32 -31.58 11.10
N GLY A 168 -5.09 -31.81 9.80
CA GLY A 168 -5.71 -32.84 8.99
C GLY A 168 -7.10 -32.48 8.49
N ALA A 169 -7.37 -32.83 7.23
CA ALA A 169 -8.69 -32.74 6.62
C ALA A 169 -9.73 -33.59 7.38
N GLN A 170 -9.26 -34.69 7.96
CA GLN A 170 -9.87 -35.38 9.09
C GLN A 170 -8.87 -35.37 10.27
N PRO A 171 -9.35 -35.25 11.52
CA PRO A 171 -8.48 -35.11 12.70
C PRO A 171 -7.86 -36.46 13.12
N THR A 172 -6.94 -36.97 12.31
CA THR A 172 -6.21 -38.22 12.56
C THR A 172 -4.73 -37.94 12.81
N ALA A 173 -4.10 -38.76 13.65
CA ALA A 173 -2.75 -38.50 14.17
C ALA A 173 -1.63 -38.51 13.11
N GLY A 174 -1.88 -39.03 11.90
CA GLY A 174 -0.89 -39.07 10.83
C GLY A 174 -0.57 -37.69 10.24
N TRP A 175 -1.55 -36.78 10.17
CA TRP A 175 -1.36 -35.45 9.58
C TRP A 175 -0.33 -34.61 10.33
N ALA A 176 -0.35 -34.68 11.67
CA ALA A 176 0.61 -34.00 12.53
C ALA A 176 2.04 -34.56 12.42
N LYS A 177 2.23 -35.70 11.73
CA LYS A 177 3.52 -36.35 11.50
C LYS A 177 4.07 -36.14 10.09
N LEU A 178 3.38 -35.36 9.26
CA LEU A 178 3.91 -35.01 7.95
C LEU A 178 5.20 -34.18 8.11
N PRO A 179 6.26 -34.46 7.33
CA PRO A 179 7.45 -33.64 7.30
C PRO A 179 7.15 -32.23 6.75
N ALA A 180 7.97 -31.24 7.11
CA ALA A 180 7.78 -29.84 6.72
C ALA A 180 7.59 -29.63 5.22
N GLU A 181 8.33 -30.37 4.38
CA GLU A 181 8.23 -30.27 2.93
C GLU A 181 6.89 -30.79 2.36
N TRP A 182 6.09 -31.50 3.14
CA TRP A 182 4.76 -31.99 2.75
C TRP A 182 3.61 -31.19 3.35
N LEU A 183 3.84 -30.11 4.08
CA LEU A 183 2.76 -29.40 4.78
C LEU A 183 2.09 -28.26 3.97
N ARG A 184 2.35 -28.18 2.65
CA ARG A 184 1.81 -27.12 1.77
C ARG A 184 1.81 -27.49 0.28
N ASP A 185 1.32 -26.67 -0.64
CA ASP A 185 1.63 -26.63 -2.09
C ASP A 185 1.61 -27.96 -2.87
N TYR A 186 0.60 -28.81 -2.67
CA TYR A 186 0.52 -30.09 -3.42
C TYR A 186 0.26 -29.86 -4.91
N ASP A 187 0.94 -30.58 -5.80
CA ASP A 187 0.58 -30.58 -7.22
C ASP A 187 -0.67 -31.44 -7.44
N HIS A 188 -0.71 -32.62 -6.83
CA HIS A 188 -1.82 -33.56 -6.90
C HIS A 188 -1.95 -34.35 -5.58
N VAL A 189 -3.16 -34.77 -5.26
CA VAL A 189 -3.45 -35.71 -4.17
C VAL A 189 -4.34 -36.81 -4.71
N LEU A 190 -3.88 -38.06 -4.63
CA LEU A 190 -4.58 -39.22 -5.19
C LEU A 190 -4.94 -40.22 -4.09
N PRO A 191 -6.13 -40.86 -4.14
CA PRO A 191 -6.47 -41.91 -3.18
C PRO A 191 -5.59 -43.14 -3.42
N LEU A 192 -5.20 -43.82 -2.34
CA LEU A 192 -4.56 -45.13 -2.37
C LEU A 192 -5.48 -46.17 -1.73
N PRO A 193 -5.29 -47.48 -2.01
CA PRO A 193 -6.07 -48.51 -1.34
C PRO A 193 -5.87 -48.45 0.18
N ASP A 194 -6.97 -48.54 0.91
CA ASP A 194 -6.99 -48.55 2.36
C ASP A 194 -6.22 -49.75 2.91
N VAL A 195 -5.52 -49.55 4.03
CA VAL A 195 -4.80 -50.61 4.75
C VAL A 195 -5.23 -50.59 6.20
N SER A 196 -5.67 -51.74 6.73
CA SER A 196 -6.02 -51.90 8.15
C SER A 196 -6.97 -50.80 8.67
N SER A 197 -8.03 -50.51 7.90
CA SER A 197 -9.04 -49.50 8.24
C SER A 197 -8.55 -48.04 8.24
N ALA A 198 -7.33 -47.77 7.75
CA ALA A 198 -6.79 -46.42 7.63
C ALA A 198 -6.82 -45.95 6.18
N LYS A 199 -7.35 -44.74 5.97
CA LYS A 199 -7.31 -44.05 4.68
C LYS A 199 -5.87 -43.77 4.28
N ARG A 200 -5.58 -43.96 3.00
CA ARG A 200 -4.26 -43.68 2.41
C ARG A 200 -4.37 -42.77 1.21
N SER A 201 -3.37 -41.92 1.02
CA SER A 201 -3.27 -41.02 -0.12
C SER A 201 -1.84 -40.90 -0.60
N LEU A 202 -1.69 -40.66 -1.90
CA LEU A 202 -0.44 -40.29 -2.52
C LEU A 202 -0.44 -38.77 -2.68
N LEU A 203 0.45 -38.11 -1.96
CA LEU A 203 0.72 -36.67 -2.09
C LEU A 203 1.82 -36.50 -3.15
N ILE A 204 1.67 -35.57 -4.09
CA ILE A 204 2.63 -35.35 -5.18
C ILE A 204 3.10 -33.89 -5.21
N LYS A 205 4.42 -33.70 -5.35
CA LYS A 205 5.08 -32.40 -5.57
C LYS A 205 6.24 -32.54 -6.55
N GLY A 206 6.13 -31.92 -7.72
CA GLY A 206 7.10 -31.99 -8.79
C GLY A 206 7.39 -33.44 -9.18
N GLY A 207 8.66 -33.82 -9.16
CA GLY A 207 9.09 -35.19 -9.44
C GLY A 207 9.02 -36.15 -8.24
N ASN A 208 8.49 -35.72 -7.09
CA ASN A 208 8.47 -36.48 -5.83
C ASN A 208 7.05 -36.79 -5.36
N GLY A 209 6.93 -37.82 -4.51
CA GLY A 209 5.68 -38.19 -3.86
C GLY A 209 5.88 -38.68 -2.42
N CYS A 210 4.77 -38.70 -1.67
CA CYS A 210 4.65 -39.26 -0.34
C CYS A 210 3.44 -40.22 -0.30
N VAL A 211 3.73 -41.49 0.00
CA VAL A 211 2.71 -42.46 0.37
C VAL A 211 2.32 -42.18 1.83
N PHE A 212 1.11 -41.68 2.02
CA PHE A 212 0.67 -41.13 3.30
C PHE A 212 -0.49 -41.93 3.87
N ASN A 213 -0.36 -42.32 5.14
CA ASN A 213 -1.39 -42.96 5.94
C ASN A 213 -1.97 -41.95 6.91
N TRP A 214 -3.28 -41.73 6.84
CA TRP A 214 -3.92 -40.66 7.59
C TRP A 214 -3.84 -40.89 9.10
N ASN A 215 -3.73 -42.14 9.56
CA ASN A 215 -3.65 -42.49 10.98
C ASN A 215 -2.20 -42.50 11.50
N THR A 216 -1.25 -43.00 10.72
CA THR A 216 0.11 -43.28 11.21
C THR A 216 1.16 -42.30 10.71
N GLY A 217 0.93 -41.60 9.59
CA GLY A 217 1.85 -40.63 9.02
C GLY A 217 2.45 -41.04 7.66
N PRO A 218 3.56 -40.44 7.23
CA PRO A 218 4.26 -40.82 5.99
C PRO A 218 4.81 -42.25 6.09
N GLU A 219 4.47 -43.10 5.13
CA GLU A 219 4.98 -44.47 5.03
C GLU A 219 6.23 -44.55 4.14
N LYS A 220 6.28 -43.75 3.07
CA LYS A 220 7.40 -43.67 2.13
C LYS A 220 7.40 -42.33 1.40
N THR A 221 8.58 -41.71 1.26
CA THR A 221 8.79 -40.49 0.46
C THR A 221 9.91 -40.70 -0.55
N GLY A 222 9.90 -39.97 -1.66
CA GLY A 222 10.96 -40.01 -2.66
C GLY A 222 10.50 -39.68 -4.07
N ALA A 223 11.37 -39.90 -5.06
CA ALA A 223 11.08 -39.68 -6.47
C ALA A 223 9.94 -40.57 -6.96
N LEU A 224 9.03 -40.04 -7.79
CA LEU A 224 7.90 -40.79 -8.34
C LEU A 224 8.35 -42.07 -9.06
N THR A 225 9.51 -42.04 -9.71
CA THR A 225 10.09 -43.17 -10.45
C THR A 225 10.50 -44.36 -9.57
N THR A 226 10.65 -44.18 -8.26
CA THR A 226 11.06 -45.23 -7.31
C THR A 226 10.12 -45.39 -6.12
N LEU A 227 9.10 -44.52 -6.02
CA LEU A 227 8.18 -44.48 -4.89
C LEU A 227 7.29 -45.72 -4.83
N MET A 228 6.69 -46.12 -5.96
CA MET A 228 5.89 -47.33 -6.06
C MET A 228 5.97 -47.93 -7.48
N PRO A 229 5.80 -49.25 -7.65
CA PRO A 229 5.86 -49.93 -8.94
C PRO A 229 4.95 -49.31 -10.01
N GLU A 230 3.77 -48.86 -9.61
CA GLU A 230 2.75 -48.27 -10.49
C GLU A 230 3.20 -46.93 -11.08
N LEU A 231 4.00 -46.14 -10.35
CA LEU A 231 4.54 -44.87 -10.83
C LEU A 231 5.85 -45.07 -11.60
N ALA A 232 6.62 -46.10 -11.28
CA ALA A 232 7.88 -46.42 -11.98
C ALA A 232 7.68 -46.72 -13.47
N ALA A 233 6.49 -47.20 -13.85
CA ALA A 233 6.12 -47.47 -15.24
C ALA A 233 5.75 -46.21 -16.05
N LEU A 234 5.67 -45.03 -15.42
CA LEU A 234 5.31 -43.80 -16.12
C LEU A 234 6.42 -43.38 -17.11
N PRO A 235 6.05 -42.99 -18.34
CA PRO A 235 7.02 -42.45 -19.29
C PRO A 235 7.69 -41.18 -18.77
N ALA A 236 8.95 -40.94 -19.16
CA ALA A 236 9.72 -39.78 -18.72
C ALA A 236 8.99 -38.42 -18.81
N PRO A 237 8.20 -38.11 -19.86
CA PRO A 237 7.38 -36.90 -19.92
C PRO A 237 6.46 -36.69 -18.70
N TYR A 238 5.98 -37.75 -18.07
CA TYR A 238 5.06 -37.71 -16.91
C TYR A 238 5.78 -37.69 -15.57
N THR A 239 7.05 -38.11 -15.51
CA THR A 239 7.87 -38.09 -14.28
C THR A 239 8.86 -36.92 -14.24
N THR A 240 8.93 -36.13 -15.31
CA THR A 240 9.77 -34.93 -15.39
C THR A 240 9.20 -33.81 -14.51
N GLN A 241 10.05 -33.28 -13.61
CA GLN A 241 9.78 -32.04 -12.90
C GLN A 241 10.12 -30.84 -13.78
N TYR A 242 9.20 -29.88 -13.85
CA TYR A 242 9.38 -28.62 -14.56
C TYR A 242 9.74 -27.49 -13.59
N LYS A 243 10.39 -26.45 -14.10
CA LYS A 243 10.69 -25.25 -13.31
C LYS A 243 9.41 -24.49 -12.95
N PRO A 244 9.33 -23.93 -11.73
CA PRO A 244 8.29 -22.98 -11.40
C PRO A 244 8.39 -21.73 -12.29
N ILE A 245 7.24 -21.10 -12.55
CA ILE A 245 7.16 -19.88 -13.36
C ILE A 245 7.20 -18.67 -12.41
N VAL A 246 8.42 -18.35 -11.97
CA VAL A 246 8.73 -17.22 -11.10
C VAL A 246 10.12 -16.67 -11.43
N GLY A 247 10.30 -15.35 -11.36
CA GLY A 247 11.60 -14.71 -11.52
C GLY A 247 11.57 -13.35 -12.23
N ARG A 248 12.76 -12.86 -12.57
CA ARG A 248 13.00 -11.61 -13.28
C ARG A 248 13.65 -11.88 -14.63
N TRP A 249 13.11 -11.27 -15.69
CA TRP A 249 13.65 -11.26 -17.04
C TRP A 249 13.89 -9.82 -17.45
N SER A 250 15.01 -9.50 -18.08
CA SER A 250 15.28 -8.12 -18.48
C SER A 250 16.14 -8.01 -19.72
N THR A 251 16.02 -6.88 -20.41
CA THR A 251 16.92 -6.48 -21.48
C THR A 251 17.48 -5.10 -21.16
N SER A 252 18.77 -4.91 -21.39
CA SER A 252 19.45 -3.61 -21.32
C SER A 252 19.51 -2.90 -22.69
N ALA A 253 18.89 -3.47 -23.72
CA ALA A 253 18.94 -2.93 -25.07
C ALA A 253 18.24 -1.57 -25.18
N ALA A 254 18.91 -0.62 -25.83
CA ALA A 254 18.34 0.66 -26.20
C ALA A 254 17.27 0.51 -27.31
N PRO A 255 16.32 1.46 -27.45
CA PRO A 255 16.17 2.68 -26.63
C PRO A 255 15.40 2.46 -25.32
N ASN A 256 14.70 1.33 -25.16
CA ASN A 256 13.85 1.08 -24.00
C ASN A 256 14.21 -0.24 -23.31
N PRO A 257 15.13 -0.21 -22.32
CA PRO A 257 15.34 -1.33 -21.41
C PRO A 257 14.04 -1.71 -20.73
N VAL A 258 13.77 -3.01 -20.65
CA VAL A 258 12.56 -3.54 -20.03
C VAL A 258 12.95 -4.61 -19.03
N THR A 259 12.36 -4.54 -17.84
CA THR A 259 12.46 -5.56 -16.81
C THR A 259 11.06 -6.07 -16.51
N VAL A 260 10.87 -7.40 -16.50
CA VAL A 260 9.61 -8.07 -16.18
C VAL A 260 9.82 -9.01 -15.01
N ARG A 261 8.90 -8.95 -14.05
CA ARG A 261 8.84 -9.77 -12.83
C ARG A 261 7.59 -10.63 -12.94
N VAL A 262 7.74 -11.94 -12.79
CA VAL A 262 6.67 -12.91 -12.94
C VAL A 262 6.58 -13.75 -11.67
N ASP A 263 5.38 -13.94 -11.15
CA ASP A 263 5.12 -14.78 -9.98
C ASP A 263 3.82 -15.57 -10.18
N LEU A 264 3.86 -16.62 -11.01
CA LEU A 264 2.69 -17.43 -11.34
C LEU A 264 2.61 -18.74 -10.55
N ASP A 265 3.76 -19.24 -10.07
CA ASP A 265 3.88 -20.54 -9.39
C ASP A 265 5.06 -20.58 -8.39
N GLY A 266 5.44 -19.41 -7.84
CA GLY A 266 6.39 -19.32 -6.73
C GLY A 266 5.77 -19.72 -5.38
N LEU A 267 6.58 -19.73 -4.33
CA LEU A 267 6.09 -19.93 -2.96
C LEU A 267 5.16 -18.77 -2.57
N GLY A 268 3.91 -19.10 -2.20
CA GLY A 268 2.88 -18.09 -1.95
C GLY A 268 2.62 -17.22 -3.19
N ALA A 269 2.54 -17.83 -4.37
CA ALA A 269 2.41 -17.12 -5.64
C ALA A 269 1.25 -16.12 -5.63
N THR A 270 1.56 -14.87 -5.98
CA THR A 270 0.57 -13.79 -6.10
C THR A 270 -0.23 -13.89 -7.40
N ARG A 271 0.23 -14.73 -8.35
CA ARG A 271 -0.35 -14.97 -9.68
C ARG A 271 -0.37 -13.72 -10.55
N GLN A 272 0.63 -12.86 -10.41
CA GLN A 272 0.76 -11.59 -11.12
C GLN A 272 2.03 -11.54 -11.95
N PHE A 273 2.09 -10.56 -12.85
CA PHE A 273 3.35 -10.09 -13.39
C PHE A 273 3.35 -8.57 -13.48
N SER A 274 4.55 -7.98 -13.42
CA SER A 274 4.76 -6.55 -13.49
C SER A 274 6.06 -6.25 -14.24
N GLY A 275 6.29 -5.00 -14.58
CA GLY A 275 7.54 -4.62 -15.20
C GLY A 275 7.81 -3.12 -15.16
N ASP A 276 9.06 -2.77 -15.42
CA ASP A 276 9.52 -1.40 -15.54
C ASP A 276 10.09 -1.20 -16.95
N ILE A 277 9.78 -0.05 -17.54
CA ILE A 277 10.29 0.40 -18.83
C ILE A 277 11.08 1.66 -18.56
N ASP A 278 12.34 1.65 -18.99
CA ASP A 278 13.22 2.81 -18.95
C ASP A 278 13.43 3.37 -20.35
N GLN A 279 14.09 4.51 -20.43
CA GLN A 279 14.57 5.12 -21.66
C GLN A 279 16.07 5.36 -21.56
N VAL A 280 16.81 5.00 -22.60
CA VAL A 280 18.22 5.37 -22.76
C VAL A 280 18.33 6.46 -23.82
N ASN A 281 18.94 7.59 -23.45
CA ASN A 281 19.29 8.66 -24.37
C ASN A 281 20.78 9.02 -24.18
N GLY A 282 21.61 8.70 -25.19
CA GLY A 282 23.06 8.78 -25.06
C GLY A 282 23.57 7.85 -23.95
N ALA A 283 24.22 8.43 -22.94
CA ALA A 283 24.73 7.70 -21.76
C ALA A 283 23.76 7.74 -20.56
N THR A 284 22.61 8.40 -20.68
CA THR A 284 21.64 8.58 -19.59
C THR A 284 20.54 7.54 -19.68
N ARG A 285 20.18 6.94 -18.54
CA ARG A 285 19.01 6.06 -18.38
C ARG A 285 18.03 6.72 -17.42
N SER A 286 16.78 6.84 -17.84
CA SER A 286 15.70 7.43 -17.05
C SER A 286 14.52 6.46 -16.97
N PHE A 287 13.86 6.39 -15.82
CA PHE A 287 12.62 5.65 -15.67
C PHE A 287 11.52 6.29 -16.51
N LEU A 288 10.69 5.47 -17.17
CA LEU A 288 9.60 5.94 -18.01
C LEU A 288 8.24 5.48 -17.48
N TYR A 289 8.06 4.16 -17.33
CA TYR A 289 6.79 3.57 -16.87
C TYR A 289 7.01 2.33 -16.02
N SER A 290 6.14 2.12 -15.04
CA SER A 290 5.92 0.83 -14.38
C SER A 290 4.56 0.30 -14.81
N PHE A 291 4.45 -1.01 -14.93
CA PHE A 291 3.21 -1.67 -15.27
C PHE A 291 2.95 -2.91 -14.43
N ARG A 292 1.68 -3.25 -14.25
CA ARG A 292 1.23 -4.42 -13.48
C ARG A 292 0.02 -5.08 -14.13
N VAL A 293 -0.03 -6.40 -14.06
CA VAL A 293 -1.20 -7.22 -14.40
C VAL A 293 -1.50 -8.13 -13.22
N SER A 294 -2.55 -7.79 -12.45
CA SER A 294 -2.84 -8.43 -11.15
C SER A 294 -3.76 -9.65 -11.21
N ALA A 295 -4.50 -9.83 -12.31
CA ALA A 295 -5.39 -10.98 -12.51
C ALA A 295 -5.32 -11.48 -13.96
N PRO A 296 -4.15 -11.94 -14.44
CA PRO A 296 -4.03 -12.44 -15.79
C PRO A 296 -4.81 -13.75 -15.99
N ALA A 297 -5.36 -13.94 -17.18
CA ALA A 297 -5.79 -15.23 -17.66
C ALA A 297 -4.54 -16.09 -17.94
N ILE A 298 -4.31 -17.09 -17.10
CA ILE A 298 -3.17 -18.00 -17.19
C ILE A 298 -3.59 -19.27 -17.94
N ALA A 299 -2.78 -19.70 -18.90
CA ALA A 299 -2.94 -20.98 -19.56
C ALA A 299 -1.59 -21.70 -19.66
N ALA A 300 -1.57 -22.96 -19.21
CA ALA A 300 -0.40 -23.83 -19.30
C ALA A 300 -0.67 -24.99 -20.28
N SER A 301 0.26 -25.21 -21.20
CA SER A 301 0.29 -26.36 -22.09
C SER A 301 1.40 -27.34 -21.68
N ALA A 302 1.61 -28.38 -22.49
CA ALA A 302 2.73 -29.29 -22.33
C ALA A 302 4.11 -28.65 -22.59
N THR A 303 4.16 -27.48 -23.24
CA THR A 303 5.38 -26.86 -23.75
C THR A 303 5.59 -25.42 -23.32
N GLU A 304 4.55 -24.69 -22.91
CA GLU A 304 4.65 -23.29 -22.53
C GLU A 304 3.57 -22.87 -21.52
N VAL A 305 3.82 -21.74 -20.87
CA VAL A 305 2.86 -21.02 -20.04
C VAL A 305 2.65 -19.64 -20.65
N THR A 306 1.39 -19.24 -20.75
CA THR A 306 0.98 -17.91 -21.17
C THR A 306 0.18 -17.24 -20.07
N ALA A 307 0.33 -15.93 -19.94
CA ALA A 307 -0.51 -15.12 -19.05
C ALA A 307 -0.87 -13.81 -19.75
N VAL A 308 -2.16 -13.49 -19.81
CA VAL A 308 -2.70 -12.33 -20.56
C VAL A 308 -3.62 -11.51 -19.68
N GLY A 309 -3.47 -10.19 -19.66
CA GLY A 309 -4.40 -9.34 -18.94
C GLY A 309 -4.24 -7.85 -19.24
N SER A 310 -5.23 -7.09 -18.80
CA SER A 310 -5.22 -5.62 -18.89
C SER A 310 -4.11 -5.04 -18.01
N VAL A 311 -3.43 -4.04 -18.55
CA VAL A 311 -2.29 -3.41 -17.89
C VAL A 311 -2.74 -2.22 -17.05
N GLN A 312 -2.27 -2.18 -15.81
CA GLN A 312 -2.28 -0.99 -14.97
C GLN A 312 -0.93 -0.30 -15.09
N TRP A 313 -0.93 1.02 -15.30
CA TRP A 313 0.27 1.80 -15.56
C TRP A 313 0.53 2.82 -14.46
N LYS A 314 1.81 3.12 -14.24
CA LYS A 314 2.27 4.28 -13.49
C LYS A 314 3.46 4.95 -14.20
N PRO A 315 3.36 6.23 -14.60
CA PRO A 315 2.15 7.10 -14.57
C PRO A 315 0.94 6.51 -15.33
N PRO A 316 -0.30 6.95 -15.03
CA PRO A 316 -1.50 6.37 -15.61
C PRO A 316 -1.54 6.43 -17.14
N TYR A 317 -1.94 5.33 -17.75
CA TYR A 317 -2.17 5.20 -19.20
C TYR A 317 -3.33 4.22 -19.43
N VAL A 318 -4.14 4.45 -20.45
CA VAL A 318 -5.33 3.62 -20.75
C VAL A 318 -5.16 2.83 -22.05
N GLY A 319 -5.72 1.62 -22.07
CA GLY A 319 -5.84 0.86 -23.31
C GLY A 319 -4.59 0.09 -23.71
N CYS A 320 -4.14 -0.82 -22.83
CA CYS A 320 -3.10 -1.79 -23.14
C CYS A 320 -3.42 -3.16 -22.51
N THR A 321 -3.17 -4.23 -23.27
CA THR A 321 -3.16 -5.62 -22.79
C THR A 321 -1.74 -6.16 -22.91
N ALA A 322 -1.24 -6.81 -21.86
CA ALA A 322 0.04 -7.48 -21.88
C ALA A 322 -0.15 -9.00 -21.95
N LYS A 323 0.67 -9.65 -22.77
CA LYS A 323 0.80 -11.11 -22.83
C LYS A 323 2.24 -11.50 -22.57
N ILE A 324 2.47 -12.39 -21.61
CA ILE A 324 3.74 -13.10 -21.45
C ILE A 324 3.64 -14.52 -21.97
N THR A 325 4.73 -15.06 -22.51
CA THR A 325 4.86 -16.46 -22.93
C THR A 325 6.23 -16.98 -22.53
N ILE A 326 6.24 -18.09 -21.77
CA ILE A 326 7.45 -18.69 -21.19
C ILE A 326 7.44 -20.19 -21.52
N PRO A 327 8.45 -20.72 -22.23
CA PRO A 327 8.58 -22.16 -22.44
C PRO A 327 8.67 -22.93 -21.11
N ARG A 328 8.02 -24.09 -21.04
CA ARG A 328 8.17 -25.03 -19.93
C ARG A 328 9.40 -25.88 -20.17
N VAL A 329 10.34 -25.83 -19.23
CA VAL A 329 11.58 -26.61 -19.28
C VAL A 329 11.72 -27.48 -18.04
N ALA A 330 12.45 -28.59 -18.17
CA ALA A 330 12.76 -29.45 -17.04
C ALA A 330 13.57 -28.70 -15.98
N ALA A 331 13.45 -29.10 -14.71
CA ALA A 331 14.08 -28.43 -13.58
C ALA A 331 15.61 -28.24 -13.73
N GLY A 332 16.29 -29.20 -14.37
CA GLY A 332 17.74 -29.14 -14.63
C GLY A 332 18.16 -28.35 -15.88
N SER A 333 17.23 -27.83 -16.68
CA SER A 333 17.54 -27.05 -17.89
C SER A 333 17.84 -25.58 -17.56
N PRO A 334 18.51 -24.82 -18.44
CA PRO A 334 18.57 -23.36 -18.33
C PRO A 334 17.17 -22.74 -18.35
N THR A 335 16.96 -21.68 -17.58
CA THR A 335 15.68 -20.95 -17.60
C THR A 335 15.52 -20.22 -18.94
N PRO A 336 14.39 -20.37 -19.64
CA PRO A 336 14.25 -19.84 -21.00
C PRO A 336 13.97 -18.34 -21.01
N ASN A 337 14.11 -17.73 -22.18
CA ASN A 337 13.69 -16.36 -22.41
C ASN A 337 12.17 -16.21 -22.30
N LEU A 338 11.73 -15.06 -21.79
CA LEU A 338 10.33 -14.65 -21.76
C LEU A 338 10.02 -13.84 -23.02
N ARG A 339 8.87 -14.07 -23.63
CA ARG A 339 8.31 -13.18 -24.66
C ARG A 339 7.23 -12.32 -24.03
N LEU A 340 7.34 -11.00 -24.17
CA LEU A 340 6.32 -10.03 -23.75
C LEU A 340 5.73 -9.38 -25.01
N GLU A 341 4.42 -9.30 -25.09
CA GLU A 341 3.70 -8.50 -26.10
C GLU A 341 2.85 -7.46 -25.38
N LEU A 342 3.11 -6.18 -25.63
CA LEU A 342 2.24 -5.07 -25.21
C LEU A 342 1.37 -4.67 -26.40
N ARG A 343 0.05 -4.82 -26.28
CA ARG A 343 -0.92 -4.50 -27.32
C ARG A 343 -1.76 -3.31 -26.90
N PHE A 344 -1.62 -2.21 -27.62
CA PHE A 344 -2.32 -0.96 -27.38
C PHE A 344 -3.63 -0.89 -28.18
N ASN A 345 -4.59 -0.10 -27.69
CA ASN A 345 -5.91 0.03 -28.31
C ASN A 345 -5.90 0.70 -29.68
N ASP A 346 -4.82 1.42 -30.03
CA ASP A 346 -4.60 1.99 -31.36
C ASP A 346 -4.18 0.94 -32.41
N GLY A 347 -4.05 -0.33 -31.99
CA GLY A 347 -3.62 -1.45 -32.83
C GLY A 347 -2.12 -1.71 -32.80
N ASN A 348 -1.33 -0.88 -32.12
CA ASN A 348 0.11 -1.08 -32.00
C ASN A 348 0.44 -2.29 -31.11
N VAL A 349 1.41 -3.10 -31.54
CA VAL A 349 1.91 -4.25 -30.80
C VAL A 349 3.42 -4.14 -30.67
N VAL A 350 3.91 -4.08 -29.43
CA VAL A 350 5.34 -3.98 -29.13
C VAL A 350 5.82 -5.30 -28.50
N PRO A 351 6.56 -6.14 -29.26
CA PRO A 351 7.10 -7.39 -28.76
C PRO A 351 8.50 -7.21 -28.14
N TYR A 352 8.78 -7.95 -27.07
CA TYR A 352 10.09 -8.08 -26.45
C TYR A 352 10.45 -9.55 -26.25
N VAL A 353 11.74 -9.87 -26.41
CA VAL A 353 12.33 -11.14 -26.00
C VAL A 353 13.33 -10.84 -24.89
N LEU A 354 13.01 -11.29 -23.67
CA LEU A 354 13.74 -10.93 -22.47
C LEU A 354 14.50 -12.17 -21.96
N PRO A 355 15.84 -12.13 -21.87
CA PRO A 355 16.60 -13.20 -21.22
C PRO A 355 16.30 -13.26 -19.72
N TYR A 356 16.44 -14.46 -19.15
CA TYR A 356 16.31 -14.67 -17.72
C TYR A 356 17.47 -14.00 -16.97
N GLU A 357 17.17 -13.32 -15.87
CA GLU A 357 18.15 -12.58 -15.08
C GLU A 357 18.32 -13.19 -13.68
N SER A 358 17.23 -13.37 -12.93
CA SER A 358 17.29 -13.83 -11.54
C SER A 358 16.03 -14.57 -11.10
N ALA A 359 16.15 -15.43 -10.09
CA ALA A 359 15.01 -16.08 -9.44
C ALA A 359 14.27 -15.09 -8.52
N HIS A 360 14.97 -14.05 -8.06
CA HIS A 360 14.41 -12.98 -7.25
C HIS A 360 13.82 -11.88 -8.14
N LEU A 361 12.66 -11.37 -7.74
CA LEU A 361 11.91 -10.36 -8.49
C LEU A 361 12.53 -8.96 -8.35
N ARG A 362 13.22 -8.72 -7.24
CA ARG A 362 14.00 -7.50 -6.97
C ARG A 362 15.32 -7.86 -6.31
N THR A 363 16.28 -6.95 -6.44
CA THR A 363 17.58 -7.04 -5.81
C THR A 363 17.86 -5.70 -5.13
N ILE A 364 18.28 -5.73 -3.86
CA ILE A 364 18.57 -4.56 -3.04
C ILE A 364 19.94 -4.77 -2.41
N ASP A 365 20.76 -3.73 -2.43
CA ASP A 365 22.02 -3.72 -1.70
C ASP A 365 21.75 -3.24 -0.26
N LEU A 366 22.04 -4.10 0.72
CA LEU A 366 21.88 -3.80 2.13
C LEU A 366 23.26 -3.63 2.77
N GLU A 367 23.50 -2.46 3.34
CA GLU A 367 24.64 -2.17 4.20
C GLU A 367 24.17 -2.29 5.65
N ILE A 368 24.89 -3.10 6.45
CA ILE A 368 24.61 -3.22 7.88
C ILE A 368 25.84 -2.73 8.62
N ASP A 369 25.69 -1.65 9.37
CA ASP A 369 26.72 -1.12 10.25
C ASP A 369 26.34 -1.35 11.71
N ALA A 370 27.35 -1.42 12.57
CA ALA A 370 27.16 -1.70 13.97
C ALA A 370 28.01 -0.78 14.81
N MET A 371 27.45 -0.30 15.92
CA MET A 371 28.27 0.35 16.93
C MET A 371 29.21 -0.70 17.57
N ALA A 372 30.40 -0.27 17.98
CA ALA A 372 31.39 -1.13 18.62
C ALA A 372 30.78 -2.07 19.67
N ASN A 373 31.12 -3.36 19.57
CA ASN A 373 30.64 -4.48 20.41
C ASN A 373 29.14 -4.83 20.32
N ARG A 374 28.41 -4.38 19.29
CA ARG A 374 26.97 -4.66 19.10
C ARG A 374 26.72 -5.36 17.77
N ALA A 375 27.08 -6.63 17.69
CA ALA A 375 27.00 -7.39 16.44
C ALA A 375 25.55 -7.52 15.93
N ALA A 376 25.39 -7.45 14.61
CA ALA A 376 24.13 -7.76 13.94
C ALA A 376 23.76 -9.26 14.09
N LEU A 377 22.47 -9.56 13.96
CA LEU A 377 21.99 -10.95 13.99
C LEU A 377 22.55 -11.72 12.77
N ALA A 378 23.32 -12.78 13.03
CA ALA A 378 23.85 -13.63 11.96
C ALA A 378 22.79 -14.56 11.36
N SER A 379 22.12 -15.35 12.21
CA SER A 379 21.03 -16.25 11.82
C SER A 379 20.21 -16.69 13.02
N TYR A 380 19.03 -17.22 12.75
CA TYR A 380 18.11 -17.81 13.71
C TYR A 380 17.69 -19.21 13.22
N ASN A 381 17.69 -20.22 14.09
CA ASN A 381 17.18 -21.54 13.76
C ASN A 381 15.81 -21.74 14.43
N THR A 382 14.76 -21.94 13.64
CA THR A 382 13.40 -22.10 14.19
C THR A 382 13.24 -23.37 15.06
N ALA A 383 14.16 -24.34 15.00
CA ALA A 383 14.14 -25.51 15.87
C ALA A 383 14.64 -25.25 17.31
N THR A 384 15.29 -24.11 17.58
CA THR A 384 15.88 -23.87 18.92
C THR A 384 14.85 -23.41 19.96
N ASP A 385 13.68 -22.95 19.54
CA ASP A 385 12.62 -22.46 20.42
C ASP A 385 11.33 -23.27 20.24
N ALA A 386 10.98 -24.12 21.22
CA ALA A 386 9.78 -24.96 21.17
C ALA A 386 8.45 -24.20 21.12
N VAL A 387 8.48 -22.87 21.33
CA VAL A 387 7.32 -21.97 21.31
C VAL A 387 7.17 -21.25 19.96
N ALA A 388 8.16 -21.31 19.08
CA ALA A 388 8.21 -20.51 17.86
C ALA A 388 7.73 -21.29 16.62
N GLY A 389 6.68 -20.78 15.99
CA GLY A 389 6.11 -21.25 14.74
C GLY A 389 5.26 -22.53 14.88
N PRO A 390 4.33 -22.77 13.95
CA PRO A 390 3.64 -24.05 13.87
C PRO A 390 4.56 -25.15 13.30
N PRO A 391 4.23 -26.45 13.51
CA PRO A 391 5.10 -27.59 13.17
C PRO A 391 5.55 -27.65 11.69
N ASP A 392 4.85 -26.97 10.78
CA ASP A 392 5.16 -26.81 9.36
C ASP A 392 6.28 -25.80 9.04
N TYR A 393 6.80 -25.11 10.05
CA TYR A 393 7.85 -24.11 9.93
C TYR A 393 9.06 -24.35 10.86
N VAL A 394 9.15 -25.53 11.49
CA VAL A 394 10.30 -25.94 12.32
C VAL A 394 11.51 -26.32 11.47
N ASP A 395 12.72 -26.15 12.04
CA ASP A 395 14.02 -26.51 11.44
C ASP A 395 14.43 -25.70 10.20
N ARG A 396 14.08 -24.40 10.18
CA ARG A 396 14.55 -23.43 9.19
C ARG A 396 15.71 -22.63 9.78
N GLN A 397 16.82 -22.57 9.04
CA GLN A 397 17.89 -21.61 9.30
C GLN A 397 17.55 -20.29 8.58
N LEU A 398 17.09 -19.29 9.32
CA LEU A 398 16.67 -18.00 8.81
C LEU A 398 17.72 -16.92 9.05
N THR A 399 17.96 -16.10 8.02
CA THR A 399 18.70 -14.84 8.10
C THR A 399 17.79 -13.71 7.63
N ILE A 400 18.21 -12.45 7.82
CA ILE A 400 17.50 -11.30 7.25
C ILE A 400 17.37 -11.48 5.72
N ALA A 401 18.46 -11.88 5.06
CA ALA A 401 18.48 -12.13 3.63
C ALA A 401 17.56 -13.28 3.20
N SER A 402 17.52 -14.39 3.95
CA SER A 402 16.67 -15.52 3.57
C SER A 402 15.17 -15.22 3.76
N ALA A 403 14.81 -14.42 4.78
CA ALA A 403 13.42 -13.99 4.99
C ALA A 403 12.91 -13.16 3.81
N PHE A 404 13.72 -12.22 3.29
CA PHE A 404 13.37 -11.46 2.09
C PHE A 404 13.50 -12.29 0.80
N ALA A 405 14.43 -13.25 0.72
CA ALA A 405 14.58 -14.13 -0.42
C ALA A 405 13.29 -14.95 -0.67
N GLU A 406 12.66 -15.46 0.40
CA GLU A 406 11.35 -16.14 0.32
C GLU A 406 10.22 -15.18 -0.10
N ALA A 407 10.31 -13.90 0.27
CA ALA A 407 9.41 -12.87 -0.23
C ALA A 407 9.66 -12.48 -1.69
N GLY A 408 10.71 -13.01 -2.33
CA GLY A 408 11.09 -12.74 -3.72
C GLY A 408 12.06 -11.58 -3.89
N ILE A 409 12.71 -11.12 -2.82
CA ILE A 409 13.69 -10.02 -2.83
C ILE A 409 15.07 -10.57 -2.46
N GLU A 410 16.05 -10.35 -3.33
CA GLU A 410 17.45 -10.61 -3.04
C GLU A 410 18.04 -9.44 -2.25
N LEU A 411 18.53 -9.71 -1.04
CA LEU A 411 19.36 -8.76 -0.30
C LEU A 411 20.84 -9.13 -0.51
N ARG A 412 21.60 -8.24 -1.13
CA ARG A 412 23.05 -8.39 -1.33
C ARG A 412 23.80 -7.55 -0.30
N SER A 413 24.84 -8.10 0.31
CA SER A 413 25.70 -7.33 1.22
C SER A 413 26.43 -6.24 0.43
N ALA A 414 26.27 -4.97 0.83
CA ALA A 414 26.84 -3.82 0.14
C ALA A 414 28.30 -3.50 0.51
N GLY A 415 28.92 -4.26 1.42
CA GLY A 415 30.27 -4.02 1.93
C GLY A 415 30.59 -4.90 3.13
N THR A 416 31.69 -4.60 3.82
CA THR A 416 31.97 -5.12 5.16
C THR A 416 31.25 -4.26 6.20
N VAL A 417 30.73 -4.89 7.26
CA VAL A 417 30.13 -4.19 8.41
C VAL A 417 31.14 -3.17 8.95
N ASN A 418 30.80 -1.89 8.92
CA ASN A 418 31.64 -0.87 9.52
C ASN A 418 31.32 -0.79 11.01
N GLU A 419 32.37 -0.76 11.83
CA GLU A 419 32.23 -0.42 13.23
C GLU A 419 32.13 1.10 13.37
N VAL A 420 30.97 1.61 13.77
CA VAL A 420 30.75 3.03 14.03
C VAL A 420 31.19 3.34 15.46
N GLY A 421 32.07 4.34 15.61
CA GLY A 421 32.59 4.77 16.90
C GLY A 421 31.52 5.42 17.78
N THR A 422 31.82 5.58 19.08
CA THR A 422 30.90 6.24 20.03
C THR A 422 30.92 7.77 19.96
N ALA A 423 31.70 8.35 19.04
CA ALA A 423 31.88 9.80 18.92
C ALA A 423 30.61 10.51 18.40
N ASP A 424 29.80 9.80 17.62
CA ASP A 424 28.55 10.31 17.04
C ASP A 424 27.33 10.11 17.94
N SER A 425 27.48 9.36 19.05
CA SER A 425 26.45 9.22 20.08
C SER A 425 26.68 10.22 21.21
N GLY A 426 25.61 10.79 21.76
CA GLY A 426 25.67 11.53 23.02
C GLY A 426 26.36 10.73 24.14
N THR A 427 26.86 11.41 25.18
CA THR A 427 27.58 10.75 26.29
C THR A 427 26.75 9.71 27.05
N ASP A 428 25.42 9.73 26.87
CA ASP A 428 24.47 8.76 27.42
C ASP A 428 24.29 7.49 26.55
N LEU A 429 24.95 7.45 25.37
CA LEU A 429 24.83 6.40 24.36
C LEU A 429 23.38 6.17 23.92
N LYS A 430 22.56 7.23 23.94
CA LYS A 430 21.21 7.19 23.36
C LYS A 430 21.22 7.88 22.00
N TRP A 431 20.33 7.41 21.14
CA TRP A 431 20.16 7.90 19.78
C TRP A 431 18.76 8.46 19.61
N SER A 432 18.68 9.66 19.04
CA SER A 432 17.45 10.26 18.50
C SER A 432 17.35 10.02 16.99
N ASP A 433 16.15 10.14 16.44
CA ASP A 433 15.92 10.00 14.99
C ASP A 433 16.80 10.95 14.15
N SER A 434 17.08 12.16 14.66
CA SER A 434 17.94 13.15 14.00
C SER A 434 19.42 12.75 14.01
N GLU A 435 19.91 12.19 15.12
CA GLU A 435 21.27 11.65 15.20
C GLU A 435 21.43 10.42 14.29
N LEU A 436 20.41 9.56 14.23
CA LEU A 436 20.39 8.40 13.33
C LEU A 436 20.40 8.82 11.86
N HIS A 437 19.60 9.84 11.49
CA HIS A 437 19.61 10.41 10.15
C HIS A 437 20.99 10.98 9.81
N THR A 438 21.57 11.76 10.71
CA THR A 438 22.94 12.32 10.54
C THR A 438 23.98 11.20 10.37
N ALA A 439 23.90 10.15 11.19
CA ALA A 439 24.80 9.00 11.09
C ALA A 439 24.68 8.28 9.74
N MET A 440 23.46 8.10 9.23
CA MET A 440 23.23 7.56 7.89
C MET A 440 23.92 8.42 6.82
N LEU A 441 23.73 9.74 6.85
CA LEU A 441 24.33 10.67 5.87
C LEU A 441 25.87 10.57 5.84
N HIS A 442 26.51 10.29 6.98
CA HIS A 442 27.96 10.23 7.09
C HIS A 442 28.56 8.84 6.85
N ASN A 443 27.84 7.77 7.16
CA ASN A 443 28.40 6.41 7.19
C ASN A 443 27.88 5.53 6.05
N PHE A 444 26.64 5.73 5.58
CA PHE A 444 26.07 4.88 4.54
C PHE A 444 26.81 5.12 3.21
N SER A 445 27.67 4.17 2.83
CA SER A 445 28.56 4.32 1.67
C SER A 445 27.81 4.48 0.35
N GLY A 446 26.60 3.90 0.30
CA GLY A 446 25.68 3.98 -0.83
C GLY A 446 24.71 5.17 -0.78
N HIS A 447 24.79 6.05 0.21
CA HIS A 447 23.82 7.13 0.40
C HIS A 447 23.78 8.09 -0.80
N ALA A 448 22.57 8.44 -1.20
CA ALA A 448 22.30 9.50 -2.15
C ALA A 448 20.86 10.00 -1.96
N GLU A 449 20.66 11.31 -2.15
CA GLU A 449 19.33 11.94 -2.18
C GLU A 449 18.60 11.64 -3.49
N THR A 450 18.41 10.36 -3.79
CA THR A 450 17.72 9.86 -4.99
C THR A 450 17.06 8.52 -4.72
N GLU A 451 16.14 8.13 -5.60
CA GLU A 451 15.59 6.77 -5.62
C GLU A 451 16.67 5.74 -5.92
N GLN A 452 16.84 4.74 -5.06
CA GLN A 452 17.82 3.68 -5.25
C GLN A 452 17.45 2.38 -4.55
N TRP A 453 17.91 1.26 -5.09
CA TRP A 453 17.78 -0.07 -4.48
C TRP A 453 18.91 -0.33 -3.50
N LYS A 454 19.09 0.60 -2.55
CA LYS A 454 20.07 0.49 -1.48
C LYS A 454 19.43 0.87 -0.16
N LEU A 455 19.81 0.17 0.90
CA LEU A 455 19.31 0.38 2.26
C LEU A 455 20.48 0.35 3.24
N TRP A 456 20.32 1.09 4.33
CA TRP A 456 21.23 1.09 5.46
C TRP A 456 20.50 0.64 6.72
N ALA A 457 21.09 -0.32 7.42
CA ALA A 457 20.62 -0.80 8.71
C ALA A 457 21.70 -0.58 9.77
N PHE A 458 21.32 0.03 10.88
CA PHE A 458 22.27 0.35 11.95
C PHE A 458 21.95 -0.37 13.26
N VAL A 459 22.95 -1.05 13.81
CA VAL A 459 22.87 -1.70 15.12
C VAL A 459 23.39 -0.74 16.18
N ALA A 460 22.47 0.02 16.76
CA ALA A 460 22.74 1.05 17.75
C ALA A 460 22.65 0.50 19.19
N SER A 461 23.02 1.34 20.16
CA SER A 461 22.91 1.05 21.60
C SER A 461 21.47 1.11 22.10
N ARG A 462 20.93 2.32 22.34
CA ARG A 462 19.58 2.57 22.85
C ARG A 462 18.94 3.76 22.14
N HIS A 463 17.62 3.75 22.02
CA HIS A 463 16.86 4.90 21.56
C HIS A 463 16.50 5.84 22.73
N VAL A 464 16.33 7.13 22.46
CA VAL A 464 15.86 8.11 23.47
C VAL A 464 14.47 7.77 24.04
N ASN A 465 13.59 7.15 23.23
CA ASN A 465 12.23 6.77 23.61
C ASN A 465 12.10 5.31 24.08
N ASP A 466 13.24 4.65 24.30
CA ASP A 466 13.31 3.24 24.62
C ASP A 466 12.63 2.29 23.58
N SER A 467 12.62 2.69 22.30
CA SER A 467 12.20 1.85 21.17
C SER A 467 13.19 0.71 20.90
N THR A 468 12.70 -0.44 20.42
CA THR A 468 13.53 -1.60 20.06
C THR A 468 14.06 -1.53 18.63
N GLY A 469 13.31 -0.93 17.71
CA GLY A 469 13.71 -0.60 16.34
C GLY A 469 12.93 0.61 15.79
N VAL A 470 13.44 1.20 14.71
CA VAL A 470 12.80 2.34 14.03
C VAL A 470 13.31 2.49 12.59
N MET A 471 12.42 2.83 11.65
CA MET A 471 12.77 3.55 10.41
C MET A 471 12.71 5.05 10.70
N PHE A 472 13.86 5.72 10.80
CA PHE A 472 13.98 7.07 11.35
C PHE A 472 13.83 8.19 10.30
N ASP A 473 14.02 7.89 9.02
CA ASP A 473 14.09 8.87 7.94
C ASP A 473 12.73 9.09 7.24
N VAL A 474 11.74 9.51 8.02
CA VAL A 474 10.33 9.64 7.57
C VAL A 474 9.87 11.06 7.28
N ASN A 475 10.63 12.08 7.66
CA ASN A 475 10.20 13.48 7.61
C ASN A 475 11.13 14.40 6.81
N GLU A 476 12.24 13.89 6.29
CA GLU A 476 13.28 14.70 5.63
C GLU A 476 13.76 14.03 4.34
N GLY A 477 14.06 14.84 3.32
CA GLY A 477 14.71 14.40 2.07
C GLY A 477 14.03 13.21 1.38
N LYS A 478 14.86 12.38 0.75
CA LYS A 478 14.45 11.11 0.13
C LYS A 478 14.38 10.00 1.19
N GLN A 479 13.19 9.84 1.76
CA GLN A 479 12.85 8.94 2.87
C GLN A 479 13.07 7.45 2.59
N ARG A 480 12.99 6.64 3.65
CA ARG A 480 12.92 5.16 3.65
C ARG A 480 14.21 4.44 3.22
N GLN A 481 15.36 5.09 3.38
CA GLN A 481 16.68 4.56 3.10
C GLN A 481 17.37 3.99 4.36
N GLY A 482 16.94 4.39 5.56
CA GLY A 482 17.61 4.06 6.82
C GLY A 482 16.69 3.48 7.90
N MET A 483 17.18 2.42 8.57
CA MET A 483 16.57 1.91 9.80
C MET A 483 17.62 1.62 10.87
N ALA A 484 17.19 1.54 12.11
CA ALA A 484 18.02 1.15 13.24
C ALA A 484 17.33 0.11 14.13
N VAL A 485 18.13 -0.75 14.76
CA VAL A 485 17.72 -1.60 15.89
C VAL A 485 18.61 -1.32 17.08
N PHE A 486 18.06 -1.44 18.29
CA PHE A 486 18.73 -1.05 19.52
C PHE A 486 19.18 -2.27 20.33
N TYR A 487 20.44 -2.66 20.11
CA TYR A 487 21.06 -3.87 20.64
C TYR A 487 20.88 -4.01 22.16
N ASP A 488 21.10 -2.93 22.93
CA ASP A 488 21.10 -3.01 24.38
C ASP A 488 19.70 -3.28 24.97
N GLN A 489 18.64 -3.14 24.16
CA GLN A 489 17.26 -3.47 24.55
C GLN A 489 16.83 -4.87 24.14
N ILE A 490 17.37 -5.35 23.01
CA ILE A 490 16.98 -6.63 22.43
C ILE A 490 17.96 -7.75 22.79
N ASN A 491 19.13 -7.41 23.36
CA ASN A 491 20.11 -8.39 23.81
C ASN A 491 19.49 -9.31 24.88
N GLY A 492 19.60 -10.63 24.66
CA GLY A 492 18.98 -11.65 25.51
C GLY A 492 17.53 -11.99 25.17
N GLN A 493 16.92 -11.33 24.19
CA GLN A 493 15.61 -11.72 23.66
C GLN A 493 15.72 -12.95 22.74
N PRO A 494 14.62 -13.71 22.54
CA PRO A 494 14.60 -14.84 21.64
C PRO A 494 14.97 -14.47 20.19
N GLY A 495 15.61 -15.40 19.48
CA GLY A 495 16.11 -15.14 18.12
C GLY A 495 15.00 -14.82 17.11
N TYR A 496 13.80 -15.39 17.27
CA TYR A 496 12.64 -15.06 16.43
C TYR A 496 12.24 -13.59 16.53
N PHE A 497 12.32 -13.01 17.73
CA PHE A 497 11.96 -11.61 17.98
C PHE A 497 13.00 -10.69 17.36
N ILE A 498 14.28 -10.98 17.57
CA ILE A 498 15.37 -10.20 17.01
C ILE A 498 15.27 -10.22 15.48
N LEU A 499 15.13 -11.40 14.86
CA LEU A 499 14.93 -11.51 13.41
C LEU A 499 13.68 -10.75 12.95
N GLY A 500 12.57 -10.92 13.67
CA GLY A 500 11.31 -10.25 13.36
C GLY A 500 11.43 -8.74 13.33
N LEU A 501 12.17 -8.16 14.27
CA LEU A 501 12.40 -6.73 14.33
C LEU A 501 13.17 -6.21 13.09
N TYR A 502 14.28 -6.85 12.71
CA TYR A 502 15.02 -6.45 11.49
C TYR A 502 14.13 -6.51 10.25
N VAL A 503 13.38 -7.60 10.08
CA VAL A 503 12.52 -7.79 8.91
C VAL A 503 11.35 -6.80 8.91
N HIS A 504 10.79 -6.49 10.08
CA HIS A 504 9.70 -5.53 10.26
C HIS A 504 10.13 -4.11 9.85
N GLU A 505 11.23 -3.62 10.41
CA GLU A 505 11.73 -2.28 10.14
C GLU A 505 12.23 -2.13 8.69
N LEU A 506 12.89 -3.15 8.13
CA LEU A 506 13.20 -3.17 6.69
C LEU A 506 11.94 -3.23 5.81
N GLY A 507 10.87 -3.84 6.32
CA GLY A 507 9.54 -3.80 5.70
C GLY A 507 9.03 -2.36 5.60
N HIS A 508 9.20 -1.54 6.65
CA HIS A 508 8.87 -0.12 6.60
C HIS A 508 9.69 0.64 5.55
N CYS A 509 10.98 0.35 5.40
CA CYS A 509 11.80 0.94 4.32
C CYS A 509 11.25 0.61 2.92
N LEU A 510 10.61 -0.55 2.77
CA LEU A 510 9.91 -0.97 1.54
C LEU A 510 8.44 -0.51 1.48
N ASN A 511 8.09 0.47 2.32
CA ASN A 511 6.78 1.11 2.40
C ASN A 511 5.66 0.18 2.88
N LEU A 512 5.95 -0.89 3.64
CA LEU A 512 4.93 -1.72 4.26
C LEU A 512 4.46 -1.11 5.58
N GLN A 513 3.15 -0.89 5.72
CA GLN A 513 2.53 -0.46 6.97
C GLN A 513 2.24 -1.64 7.90
N HIS A 514 2.03 -1.34 9.19
CA HIS A 514 1.51 -2.29 10.16
C HIS A 514 0.19 -2.91 9.72
N SER A 515 -0.06 -4.17 10.10
CA SER A 515 -1.24 -4.93 9.66
C SER A 515 -2.58 -4.22 9.90
N TRP A 516 -2.76 -3.53 11.04
CA TRP A 516 -3.99 -2.78 11.36
C TRP A 516 -4.04 -1.36 10.79
N GLN A 517 -2.93 -0.85 10.27
CA GLN A 517 -2.84 0.50 9.67
C GLN A 517 -2.97 0.49 8.14
N LYS A 518 -2.98 -0.69 7.50
CA LYS A 518 -3.04 -0.79 6.03
C LYS A 518 -4.23 -0.03 5.42
N ASN A 519 -5.33 0.14 6.17
CA ASN A 519 -6.48 0.93 5.69
C ASN A 519 -6.19 2.43 5.57
N ASP A 520 -5.21 2.97 6.30
CA ASP A 520 -4.88 4.40 6.30
C ASP A 520 -4.42 4.85 4.91
N SER A 521 -3.90 3.91 4.12
CA SER A 521 -3.49 4.11 2.74
C SER A 521 -4.40 3.40 1.73
N GLY A 522 -5.56 2.89 2.18
CA GLY A 522 -6.62 2.33 1.33
C GLY A 522 -6.61 0.81 1.10
N ALA A 523 -5.73 0.06 1.78
CA ALA A 523 -5.65 -1.40 1.62
C ALA A 523 -6.73 -2.12 2.45
N PRO A 524 -7.23 -3.26 1.95
CA PRO A 524 -8.07 -4.13 2.76
C PRO A 524 -7.28 -4.66 3.95
N LEU A 525 -7.90 -4.59 5.12
CA LEU A 525 -7.37 -5.21 6.33
C LEU A 525 -7.58 -6.73 6.27
N GLY A 526 -6.64 -7.47 6.86
CA GLY A 526 -6.80 -8.89 7.10
C GLY A 526 -7.82 -9.18 8.21
N PRO A 527 -7.93 -10.44 8.65
CA PRO A 527 -8.86 -10.85 9.70
C PRO A 527 -8.74 -9.96 10.95
N ARG A 528 -9.88 -9.69 11.61
CA ARG A 528 -9.96 -8.83 12.81
C ARG A 528 -9.29 -7.47 12.63
N ASP A 529 -9.65 -6.76 11.57
CA ASP A 529 -9.12 -5.43 11.27
C ASP A 529 -7.58 -5.41 11.24
N GLY A 530 -7.00 -6.45 10.63
CA GLY A 530 -5.55 -6.64 10.51
C GLY A 530 -4.87 -7.20 11.77
N ARG A 531 -5.55 -7.32 12.91
CA ARG A 531 -4.98 -7.90 14.14
C ARG A 531 -4.93 -9.43 14.13
N GLY A 532 -5.60 -10.07 13.18
CA GLY A 532 -5.50 -11.51 12.92
C GLY A 532 -4.42 -11.87 11.90
N ASP A 533 -3.68 -10.91 11.36
CA ASP A 533 -2.60 -11.18 10.41
C ASP A 533 -1.39 -11.80 11.11
N LEU A 534 -0.98 -12.96 10.60
CA LEU A 534 0.29 -13.62 10.91
C LEU A 534 1.35 -13.12 9.91
N SER A 535 1.84 -11.91 10.13
CA SER A 535 2.82 -11.24 9.26
C SER A 535 4.01 -10.67 10.06
N TRP A 536 5.17 -10.55 9.41
CA TRP A 536 6.28 -9.73 9.89
C TRP A 536 5.85 -8.31 10.27
N MET A 537 4.84 -7.73 9.63
CA MET A 537 4.34 -6.36 9.87
C MET A 537 3.30 -6.26 11.00
N GLN A 538 3.13 -7.31 11.81
CA GLN A 538 2.25 -7.30 12.97
C GLN A 538 2.97 -6.82 14.24
N TYR A 539 2.25 -6.15 15.14
CA TYR A 539 2.66 -6.02 16.54
C TYR A 539 2.17 -7.24 17.28
N TRP A 540 3.12 -8.08 17.67
CA TRP A 540 2.85 -9.42 18.18
C TRP A 540 1.99 -9.43 19.45
N ASN A 541 2.05 -8.37 20.27
CA ASN A 541 1.19 -8.18 21.44
C ASN A 541 -0.26 -7.79 21.10
N LEU A 542 -0.52 -7.24 19.91
CA LEU A 542 -1.86 -6.86 19.45
C LEU A 542 -2.57 -8.00 18.68
N TYR A 543 -1.87 -9.10 18.41
CA TYR A 543 -2.42 -10.22 17.65
C TYR A 543 -3.62 -10.87 18.34
N THR A 544 -4.63 -11.25 17.56
CA THR A 544 -5.81 -11.99 18.03
C THR A 544 -6.13 -13.15 17.06
N ALA A 545 -6.07 -14.38 17.57
CA ALA A 545 -6.31 -15.63 16.84
C ALA A 545 -7.80 -16.00 16.74
N GLU A 546 -8.17 -16.85 15.77
CA GLU A 546 -9.56 -17.23 15.42
C GLU A 546 -10.42 -17.65 16.63
N ASP A 547 -9.85 -18.35 17.59
CA ASP A 547 -10.49 -18.80 18.84
C ASP A 547 -10.64 -17.71 19.93
N GLY A 548 -10.20 -16.48 19.66
CA GLY A 548 -10.23 -15.35 20.60
C GLY A 548 -8.99 -15.23 21.50
N SER A 549 -8.05 -16.19 21.44
CA SER A 549 -6.76 -16.05 22.13
C SER A 549 -5.95 -14.90 21.53
N SER A 550 -5.17 -14.20 22.34
CA SER A 550 -4.44 -12.99 21.91
C SER A 550 -3.11 -12.84 22.62
N GLY A 551 -2.26 -11.98 22.06
CA GLY A 551 -0.98 -11.61 22.64
C GLY A 551 0.22 -12.37 22.07
N TRP A 552 1.38 -12.06 22.63
CA TRP A 552 2.70 -12.42 22.13
C TRP A 552 2.89 -13.92 21.88
N ASP A 553 2.67 -14.75 22.90
CA ASP A 553 2.91 -16.20 22.81
C ASP A 553 1.98 -16.86 21.79
N VAL A 554 0.76 -16.32 21.66
CA VAL A 554 -0.23 -16.80 20.68
C VAL A 554 0.20 -16.46 19.26
N PHE A 555 0.75 -15.28 19.03
CA PHE A 555 1.31 -14.92 17.72
C PHE A 555 2.47 -15.82 17.35
N TRP A 556 3.51 -15.88 18.20
CA TRP A 556 4.76 -16.55 17.85
C TRP A 556 4.59 -18.07 17.71
N SER A 557 3.69 -18.70 18.47
CA SER A 557 3.35 -20.13 18.29
C SER A 557 2.60 -20.45 16.99
N ARG A 558 2.15 -19.43 16.25
CA ARG A 558 1.38 -19.56 15.00
C ARG A 558 2.05 -18.92 13.80
N PHE A 559 3.08 -18.12 14.03
CA PHE A 559 3.66 -17.28 12.99
C PHE A 559 4.52 -18.11 12.02
N PRO A 560 4.18 -18.11 10.71
CA PRO A 560 4.91 -18.88 9.70
C PRO A 560 6.23 -18.24 9.23
N PHE A 561 6.64 -17.11 9.83
CA PHE A 561 7.81 -16.35 9.39
C PHE A 561 7.68 -15.90 7.92
N THR A 562 6.52 -15.35 7.54
CA THR A 562 6.24 -14.81 6.20
C THR A 562 5.47 -13.48 6.27
N PHE A 563 5.44 -12.76 5.16
CA PHE A 563 4.51 -11.67 4.89
C PHE A 563 3.13 -12.20 4.49
N THR A 564 2.07 -11.38 4.64
CA THR A 564 0.72 -11.69 4.11
C THR A 564 0.67 -11.57 2.59
N ASP A 565 -0.37 -12.14 1.96
CA ASP A 565 -0.52 -12.14 0.49
C ASP A 565 -0.47 -10.74 -0.15
N ASN A 566 -1.10 -9.74 0.49
CA ASN A 566 -1.07 -8.34 0.01
C ASN A 566 0.30 -7.67 0.22
N GLU A 567 1.05 -8.03 1.25
CA GLU A 567 2.42 -7.54 1.44
C GLU A 567 3.36 -8.19 0.42
N LEU A 568 3.23 -9.49 0.17
CA LEU A 568 3.98 -10.20 -0.88
C LEU A 568 3.72 -9.58 -2.25
N ALA A 569 2.46 -9.33 -2.62
CA ALA A 569 2.17 -8.68 -3.89
C ALA A 569 2.79 -7.26 -3.99
N HIS A 570 3.08 -6.58 -2.87
CA HIS A 570 3.64 -5.23 -2.87
C HIS A 570 5.14 -5.34 -3.10
N LEU A 571 5.80 -6.14 -2.27
CA LEU A 571 7.21 -6.49 -2.39
C LEU A 571 7.56 -6.97 -3.81
N ARG A 572 6.69 -7.80 -4.40
CA ARG A 572 6.91 -8.44 -5.70
C ARG A 572 6.47 -7.58 -6.89
N HIS A 573 5.33 -6.88 -6.79
CA HIS A 573 4.66 -6.28 -7.94
C HIS A 573 4.18 -4.82 -7.78
N ALA A 574 4.52 -4.13 -6.69
CA ALA A 574 4.26 -2.68 -6.59
C ALA A 574 4.93 -1.91 -7.76
N PHE A 575 4.32 -0.80 -8.17
CA PHE A 575 4.94 0.11 -9.11
C PHE A 575 6.26 0.62 -8.52
N ARG A 576 7.30 0.80 -9.35
CA ARG A 576 8.65 1.10 -8.89
C ARG A 576 8.69 2.19 -7.82
N TYR A 577 8.04 3.32 -8.08
CA TYR A 577 8.06 4.50 -7.21
C TYR A 577 7.46 4.23 -5.81
N ASP A 578 6.55 3.26 -5.67
CA ASP A 578 5.81 3.01 -4.42
C ASP A 578 6.58 2.15 -3.42
N ILE A 579 7.63 1.48 -3.91
CA ILE A 579 8.42 0.52 -3.14
C ILE A 579 9.91 0.89 -3.08
N ILE A 580 10.47 1.52 -4.12
CA ILE A 580 11.90 1.87 -4.15
C ILE A 580 12.23 2.83 -2.99
N PRO A 581 13.27 2.58 -2.18
CA PRO A 581 13.78 3.55 -1.21
C PRO A 581 14.06 4.91 -1.87
N GLY A 582 13.71 6.02 -1.21
CA GLY A 582 13.74 7.37 -1.80
C GLY A 582 12.61 7.68 -2.80
N GLY A 583 11.68 6.74 -3.03
CA GLY A 583 10.51 6.93 -3.90
C GLY A 583 9.38 7.73 -3.26
N ALA A 584 8.18 7.18 -3.24
CA ALA A 584 7.02 7.76 -2.56
C ALA A 584 7.29 7.94 -1.06
N ASN A 585 6.72 9.00 -0.47
CA ASN A 585 6.81 9.25 0.97
C ASN A 585 6.24 8.07 1.77
N TRP A 586 6.79 7.87 2.97
CA TRP A 586 6.31 6.88 3.92
C TRP A 586 4.80 7.00 4.13
N ALA A 587 4.11 5.86 4.12
CA ALA A 587 2.67 5.74 4.37
C ALA A 587 1.76 6.51 3.39
N ALA A 588 2.30 7.25 2.42
CA ALA A 588 1.51 7.92 1.41
C ALA A 588 0.89 6.92 0.41
N GLN A 589 1.62 5.84 0.11
CA GLN A 589 1.29 4.84 -0.91
C GLN A 589 1.83 3.46 -0.50
N GLY A 590 1.60 3.06 0.76
CA GLY A 590 2.22 1.89 1.40
C GLY A 590 1.83 0.55 0.78
N SER A 591 1.59 -0.50 1.58
CA SER A 591 1.03 -1.79 1.13
C SER A 591 -0.40 -1.68 0.53
N ALA A 592 -0.77 -0.51 0.01
CA ALA A 592 -2.12 -0.01 -0.18
C ALA A 592 -2.36 0.82 -1.45
N ALA A 593 -1.39 0.95 -2.36
CA ALA A 593 -1.74 1.32 -3.75
C ALA A 593 -2.32 0.10 -4.53
N TYR A 594 -3.12 -0.73 -3.84
CA TYR A 594 -3.98 -1.74 -4.44
C TYR A 594 -5.32 -1.08 -4.77
N ASN A 595 -5.41 -0.46 -5.94
CA ASN A 595 -6.69 -0.13 -6.56
C ASN A 595 -7.64 0.79 -5.76
N THR A 596 -7.14 1.72 -4.95
CA THR A 596 -7.99 2.72 -4.31
C THR A 596 -7.39 4.12 -4.39
N GLN A 597 -8.21 5.07 -4.86
CA GLN A 597 -7.98 6.50 -4.67
C GLN A 597 -7.95 6.76 -3.16
N ASP A 598 -7.07 7.66 -2.70
CA ASP A 598 -7.05 8.19 -1.33
C ASP A 598 -8.50 8.40 -0.84
N PRO A 599 -8.96 7.83 0.30
CA PRO A 599 -10.35 7.92 0.74
C PRO A 599 -10.89 9.35 0.87
N ALA A 600 -10.02 10.32 1.17
CA ALA A 600 -10.39 11.74 1.18
C ALA A 600 -10.60 12.26 -0.24
N LEU A 601 -9.81 11.80 -1.21
CA LEU A 601 -9.99 12.11 -2.62
C LEU A 601 -11.19 11.36 -3.23
N ALA A 602 -11.45 10.11 -2.83
CA ALA A 602 -12.63 9.35 -3.24
C ALA A 602 -13.93 9.98 -2.68
N ALA A 603 -13.87 10.56 -1.47
CA ALA A 603 -14.99 11.32 -0.90
C ALA A 603 -15.20 12.70 -1.55
N MET A 604 -14.31 13.14 -2.44
CA MET A 604 -14.43 14.35 -3.24
C MET A 604 -15.04 14.09 -4.63
N ASP A 605 -15.46 12.86 -4.93
CA ASP A 605 -16.32 12.62 -6.09
C ASP A 605 -17.65 13.37 -5.94
N ASP A 606 -18.23 13.79 -7.07
CA ASP A 606 -19.52 14.47 -7.05
C ASP A 606 -20.58 13.56 -6.42
N PRO A 607 -21.31 14.03 -5.38
CA PRO A 607 -22.40 13.26 -4.82
C PRO A 607 -23.47 13.04 -5.89
N ILE A 608 -24.02 11.83 -5.95
CA ILE A 608 -25.08 11.47 -6.91
C ILE A 608 -26.32 12.38 -6.71
N THR A 609 -26.56 12.79 -5.46
CA THR A 609 -27.58 13.78 -5.05
C THR A 609 -27.08 14.52 -3.81
N ASP A 610 -27.24 15.85 -3.74
CA ASP A 610 -26.96 16.68 -2.56
C ASP A 610 -28.23 17.39 -2.07
N ASP A 611 -28.75 16.96 -0.92
CA ASP A 611 -29.93 17.54 -0.24
C ASP A 611 -29.55 18.32 1.04
N SER A 612 -28.26 18.63 1.23
CA SER A 612 -27.76 19.31 2.43
C SER A 612 -28.36 20.71 2.62
N GLY A 613 -28.80 21.35 1.53
CA GLY A 613 -29.18 22.76 1.53
C GLY A 613 -27.98 23.68 1.73
N LEU A 614 -26.79 23.26 1.31
CA LEU A 614 -25.55 24.02 1.40
C LEU A 614 -24.85 24.06 0.04
N ALA A 615 -24.11 25.14 -0.21
CA ALA A 615 -23.26 25.29 -1.38
C ALA A 615 -21.85 25.71 -0.95
N LEU A 616 -20.87 24.83 -1.20
CA LEU A 616 -19.45 25.09 -0.95
C LEU A 616 -18.78 25.60 -2.23
N ASN A 617 -18.19 26.80 -2.16
CA ASN A 617 -17.51 27.42 -3.30
C ASN A 617 -16.09 27.85 -2.90
N LEU A 618 -15.15 27.64 -3.81
CA LEU A 618 -13.79 28.13 -3.69
C LEU A 618 -13.57 29.24 -4.70
N SER A 619 -12.82 30.27 -4.33
CA SER A 619 -12.37 31.28 -5.27
C SER A 619 -10.95 31.74 -4.98
N ALA A 620 -10.21 32.05 -6.04
CA ALA A 620 -8.89 32.61 -5.96
C ALA A 620 -8.57 33.41 -7.23
N ARG A 621 -7.64 34.37 -7.11
CA ARG A 621 -7.04 35.03 -8.27
C ARG A 621 -5.90 34.18 -8.83
N PRO A 622 -5.40 34.49 -10.05
CA PRO A 622 -4.11 33.99 -10.48
C PRO A 622 -2.97 34.50 -9.60
N PHE A 623 -1.92 33.69 -9.46
CA PHE A 623 -0.75 33.98 -8.64
C PHE A 623 0.51 34.11 -9.50
N ALA A 624 1.47 34.91 -9.04
CA ALA A 624 2.83 34.96 -9.57
C ALA A 624 3.64 33.75 -9.13
N TYR A 625 4.78 33.52 -9.79
CA TYR A 625 5.73 32.49 -9.38
C TYR A 625 6.25 32.77 -7.96
N GLY A 626 6.25 31.75 -7.10
CA GLY A 626 6.62 31.87 -5.68
C GLY A 626 5.63 32.64 -4.80
N GLU A 627 4.50 33.11 -5.34
CA GLU A 627 3.50 33.83 -4.54
C GLU A 627 2.76 32.89 -3.57
N PRO A 628 2.70 33.21 -2.26
CA PRO A 628 1.96 32.44 -1.27
C PRO A 628 0.48 32.26 -1.66
N VAL A 629 0.10 31.04 -2.04
CA VAL A 629 -1.25 30.75 -2.53
C VAL A 629 -2.27 30.76 -1.39
N THR A 630 -3.32 31.57 -1.56
CA THR A 630 -4.46 31.64 -0.64
C THR A 630 -5.76 31.42 -1.40
N VAL A 631 -6.72 30.73 -0.79
CA VAL A 631 -8.04 30.46 -1.38
C VAL A 631 -9.12 30.96 -0.43
N GLU A 632 -10.10 31.67 -0.98
CA GLU A 632 -11.31 32.03 -0.27
C GLU A 632 -12.31 30.87 -0.34
N ILE A 633 -12.80 30.47 0.82
CA ILE A 633 -13.79 29.42 1.00
C ILE A 633 -15.10 30.07 1.41
N LYS A 634 -16.17 29.74 0.70
CA LYS A 634 -17.53 30.20 0.99
C LYS A 634 -18.45 29.01 1.19
N LEU A 635 -19.05 28.89 2.36
CA LEU A 635 -20.15 27.95 2.62
C LEU A 635 -21.45 28.75 2.74
N ALA A 636 -22.37 28.56 1.79
CA ALA A 636 -23.63 29.30 1.74
C ALA A 636 -24.82 28.36 1.93
N ARG A 637 -25.93 28.92 2.42
CA ARG A 637 -27.22 28.21 2.40
C ARG A 637 -27.76 28.09 0.97
N ASP A 638 -28.44 26.99 0.70
CA ASP A 638 -29.21 26.76 -0.51
C ASP A 638 -30.68 26.45 -0.15
N GLY A 639 -31.58 27.36 -0.52
CA GLY A 639 -33.02 27.23 -0.31
C GLY A 639 -33.51 27.46 1.14
N ARG A 640 -32.89 26.83 2.15
CA ARG A 640 -33.39 26.78 3.56
C ARG A 640 -32.35 27.20 4.60
N ASP A 641 -32.79 27.34 5.85
CA ASP A 641 -31.88 27.58 6.98
C ASP A 641 -31.18 26.28 7.38
N VAL A 642 -29.85 26.33 7.58
CA VAL A 642 -29.03 25.14 7.87
C VAL A 642 -28.01 25.45 8.96
N THR A 643 -27.89 24.54 9.92
CA THR A 643 -26.87 24.61 10.99
C THR A 643 -25.55 24.05 10.49
N VAL A 644 -24.47 24.81 10.66
CA VAL A 644 -23.11 24.52 10.18
C VAL A 644 -22.08 24.76 11.27
N HIS A 645 -20.88 24.22 11.11
CA HIS A 645 -19.73 24.58 11.92
C HIS A 645 -19.34 26.04 11.62
N ARG A 646 -18.97 26.80 12.66
CA ARG A 646 -18.51 28.19 12.52
C ARG A 646 -17.13 28.30 11.87
N ASP A 647 -16.32 27.25 12.05
CA ASP A 647 -14.94 27.18 11.57
C ASP A 647 -14.88 26.51 10.20
N LEU A 648 -14.42 27.25 9.19
CA LEU A 648 -14.16 26.76 7.83
C LEU A 648 -12.66 26.63 7.52
N SER A 649 -11.82 26.63 8.55
CA SER A 649 -10.38 26.47 8.37
C SER A 649 -10.04 25.03 7.97
N PRO A 650 -9.11 24.81 7.02
CA PRO A 650 -8.56 23.48 6.75
C PRO A 650 -7.70 22.93 7.91
N LYS A 651 -7.49 23.72 8.98
CA LYS A 651 -6.91 23.27 10.24
C LYS A 651 -7.90 22.50 11.12
N SER A 652 -9.20 22.66 10.85
CA SER A 652 -10.27 21.91 11.51
C SER A 652 -10.39 20.49 10.94
N GLU A 653 -11.19 19.66 11.60
CA GLU A 653 -11.55 18.33 11.10
C GLU A 653 -12.70 18.33 10.09
N TYR A 654 -13.37 19.48 9.89
CA TYR A 654 -14.60 19.57 9.09
C TYR A 654 -14.36 19.88 7.62
N LEU A 655 -13.19 20.43 7.27
CA LEU A 655 -12.85 20.81 5.91
C LEU A 655 -11.57 20.12 5.43
N THR A 656 -11.67 19.41 4.30
CA THR A 656 -10.52 18.85 3.59
C THR A 656 -10.38 19.52 2.22
N ILE A 657 -9.15 19.82 1.81
CA ILE A 657 -8.85 20.43 0.51
C ILE A 657 -7.91 19.50 -0.26
N ALA A 658 -8.16 19.27 -1.54
CA ALA A 658 -7.25 18.57 -2.44
C ALA A 658 -6.67 19.52 -3.48
N ILE A 659 -5.40 19.32 -3.80
CA ILE A 659 -4.63 20.12 -4.75
C ILE A 659 -4.06 19.19 -5.80
N THR A 660 -4.47 19.39 -7.06
CA THR A 660 -3.91 18.73 -8.24
C THR A 660 -2.90 19.65 -8.90
N ALA A 661 -1.65 19.21 -8.94
CA ALA A 661 -0.55 19.92 -9.59
C ALA A 661 -0.65 19.85 -11.12
N PRO A 662 0.09 20.71 -11.87
CA PRO A 662 0.15 20.66 -13.34
C PRO A 662 0.59 19.31 -13.90
N SER A 663 1.35 18.52 -13.12
CA SER A 663 1.75 17.15 -13.44
C SER A 663 0.61 16.13 -13.41
N GLY A 664 -0.57 16.52 -12.91
CA GLY A 664 -1.73 15.64 -12.69
C GLY A 664 -1.71 14.91 -11.35
N ILE A 665 -0.72 15.16 -10.49
CA ILE A 665 -0.64 14.57 -9.15
C ILE A 665 -1.58 15.31 -8.20
N THR A 666 -2.53 14.60 -7.59
CA THR A 666 -3.44 15.14 -6.57
C THR A 666 -2.96 14.76 -5.17
N ARG A 667 -2.93 15.74 -4.26
CA ARG A 667 -2.60 15.54 -2.83
C ARG A 667 -3.64 16.27 -1.94
N PRO A 668 -4.11 15.66 -0.84
CA PRO A 668 -4.82 16.43 0.18
C PRO A 668 -3.86 17.44 0.84
N PHE A 669 -4.34 18.65 1.10
CA PHE A 669 -3.62 19.66 1.86
C PHE A 669 -3.62 19.28 3.34
N ARG A 670 -2.43 19.14 3.93
CA ARG A 670 -2.26 18.85 5.35
C ARG A 670 -1.67 20.07 6.06
N PRO A 671 -2.41 20.73 6.97
CA PRO A 671 -1.89 21.88 7.69
C PRO A 671 -0.77 21.48 8.66
N LEU A 672 0.21 22.37 8.88
CA LEU A 672 1.30 22.15 9.84
C LEU A 672 0.83 21.93 11.28
N ALA A 673 -0.32 22.54 11.65
CA ALA A 673 -0.92 22.39 12.96
C ALA A 673 -2.43 22.24 12.80
N ARG A 674 -2.98 21.17 13.39
CA ARG A 674 -4.43 20.92 13.47
C ARG A 674 -5.01 21.58 14.72
N GLN A 675 -6.23 22.09 14.60
CA GLN A 675 -6.98 22.65 15.72
C GLN A 675 -7.97 21.61 16.25
N CYS A 676 -7.79 21.18 17.50
CA CYS A 676 -8.73 20.29 18.19
C CYS A 676 -9.73 21.13 19.00
N ASN A 677 -10.80 21.61 18.36
CA ASN A 677 -11.79 22.52 18.99
C ASN A 677 -12.96 21.77 19.69
N GLY A 678 -12.85 20.46 19.93
CA GLY A 678 -13.96 19.55 20.29
C GLY A 678 -14.62 19.68 21.68
N HIS A 679 -14.49 20.80 22.41
CA HIS A 679 -14.99 20.90 23.80
C HIS A 679 -15.77 22.18 24.17
N SER A 680 -16.26 22.99 23.20
CA SER A 680 -17.13 24.13 23.51
C SER A 680 -18.47 24.09 22.76
N ASP A 681 -19.54 24.48 23.44
CA ASP A 681 -20.91 24.61 22.90
C ASP A 681 -21.07 25.73 21.84
N ASP A 682 -20.01 26.48 21.54
CA ASP A 682 -20.01 27.66 20.64
C ASP A 682 -19.49 27.36 19.22
N THR A 683 -19.47 26.07 18.82
CA THR A 683 -18.87 25.60 17.55
C THR A 683 -19.84 25.62 16.36
N LEU A 684 -21.14 25.82 16.59
CA LEU A 684 -22.18 25.79 15.55
C LEU A 684 -22.85 27.15 15.34
N THR A 685 -23.30 27.41 14.11
CA THR A 685 -24.14 28.57 13.76
C THR A 685 -25.16 28.18 12.71
N THR A 686 -26.20 29.00 12.52
CA THR A 686 -27.23 28.74 11.52
C THR A 686 -27.14 29.79 10.42
N LEU A 687 -27.02 29.34 9.17
CA LEU A 687 -27.11 30.20 8.00
C LEU A 687 -28.58 30.51 7.73
N THR A 688 -28.95 31.79 7.76
CA THR A 688 -30.34 32.26 7.55
C THR A 688 -30.45 33.17 6.34
N ALA A 689 -31.65 33.64 6.00
CA ALA A 689 -31.83 34.65 4.95
C ALA A 689 -31.05 35.95 5.22
N GLU A 690 -30.92 36.36 6.49
CA GLU A 690 -30.21 37.58 6.91
C GLU A 690 -28.68 37.39 7.01
N ALA A 691 -28.23 36.15 7.24
CA ALA A 691 -26.81 35.77 7.30
C ALA A 691 -26.57 34.49 6.47
N PRO A 692 -26.55 34.60 5.12
CA PRO A 692 -26.69 33.44 4.24
C PRO A 692 -25.41 32.63 4.00
N ALA A 693 -24.25 33.09 4.47
CA ALA A 693 -22.98 32.41 4.21
C ALA A 693 -21.91 32.70 5.26
N LEU A 694 -20.96 31.77 5.37
CA LEU A 694 -19.67 31.93 6.06
C LEU A 694 -18.54 32.03 5.03
N TYR A 695 -17.47 32.73 5.42
CA TYR A 695 -16.31 32.99 4.59
C TYR A 695 -15.03 32.76 5.40
N GLU A 696 -14.01 32.17 4.77
CA GLU A 696 -12.68 31.96 5.34
C GLU A 696 -11.61 32.11 4.26
N SER A 697 -10.40 32.54 4.64
CA SER A 697 -9.23 32.56 3.77
C SER A 697 -8.20 31.53 4.22
N ALA A 698 -7.99 30.49 3.41
CA ALA A 698 -7.02 29.45 3.68
C ALA A 698 -5.68 29.71 2.96
N TYR A 699 -4.58 29.72 3.70
CA TYR A 699 -3.24 29.60 3.11
C TYR A 699 -2.95 28.14 2.75
N LEU A 700 -2.64 27.90 1.48
CA LEU A 700 -2.39 26.56 0.93
C LEU A 700 -0.97 26.40 0.35
N GLY A 701 -0.12 27.43 0.45
CA GLY A 701 1.22 27.40 -0.15
C GLY A 701 2.10 26.29 0.43
N ALA A 702 2.11 26.13 1.76
CA ALA A 702 2.91 25.13 2.46
C ALA A 702 2.16 24.51 3.65
N GLY A 703 2.46 23.24 3.93
CA GLY A 703 1.84 22.44 4.98
C GLY A 703 2.79 21.35 5.51
N ALA A 704 2.24 20.33 6.15
CA ALA A 704 3.00 19.21 6.71
C ALA A 704 3.77 18.40 5.64
N ASP A 705 3.31 18.43 4.39
CA ASP A 705 3.99 17.77 3.26
C ASP A 705 4.93 18.71 2.48
N GLY A 706 5.32 19.86 3.06
CA GLY A 706 6.15 20.88 2.40
C GLY A 706 5.34 21.81 1.49
N GLN A 707 5.94 22.26 0.39
CA GLN A 707 5.33 23.18 -0.58
C GLN A 707 4.36 22.47 -1.55
N TYR A 708 3.21 23.11 -1.80
CA TYR A 708 2.15 22.57 -2.68
C TYR A 708 2.13 23.20 -4.08
N PHE A 709 2.67 24.42 -4.24
CA PHE A 709 2.61 25.20 -5.48
C PHE A 709 4.01 25.63 -5.97
N THR A 710 4.84 24.65 -6.33
CA THR A 710 6.24 24.86 -6.74
C THR A 710 6.43 25.11 -8.24
N ASP A 711 5.48 24.68 -9.07
CA ASP A 711 5.60 24.73 -10.52
C ASP A 711 4.69 25.82 -11.12
N PRO A 712 5.15 26.58 -12.12
CA PRO A 712 4.25 27.37 -12.94
C PRO A 712 3.26 26.47 -13.70
N GLY A 713 1.98 26.87 -13.78
CA GLY A 713 0.98 26.09 -14.49
C GLY A 713 -0.44 26.23 -13.99
N LEU A 714 -1.31 25.33 -14.45
CA LEU A 714 -2.69 25.21 -14.00
C LEU A 714 -2.78 24.15 -12.92
N TYR A 715 -3.23 24.57 -11.74
CA TYR A 715 -3.59 23.72 -10.64
C TYR A 715 -5.12 23.59 -10.58
N THR A 716 -5.59 22.46 -10.08
CA THR A 716 -7.01 22.30 -9.71
C THR A 716 -7.10 22.13 -8.21
N VAL A 717 -8.02 22.85 -7.57
CA VAL A 717 -8.26 22.77 -6.12
C VAL A 717 -9.73 22.43 -5.89
N ARG A 718 -9.97 21.46 -5.02
CA ARG A 718 -11.32 21.00 -4.65
C ARG A 718 -11.43 20.88 -3.14
N ALA A 719 -12.61 21.17 -2.58
CA ALA A 719 -12.84 21.07 -1.14
C ALA A 719 -14.02 20.15 -0.83
N LEU A 720 -13.92 19.50 0.34
CA LEU A 720 -14.96 18.70 0.96
C LEU A 720 -15.23 19.25 2.37
N TYR A 721 -16.47 19.65 2.62
CA TYR A 721 -16.96 20.04 3.93
C TYR A 721 -17.88 18.96 4.51
N THR A 722 -17.69 18.63 5.79
CA THR A 722 -18.58 17.73 6.54
C THR A 722 -19.46 18.56 7.48
N ALA A 723 -20.77 18.52 7.26
CA ALA A 723 -21.76 19.22 8.08
C ALA A 723 -22.02 18.50 9.42
N PRO A 724 -22.60 19.19 10.42
CA PRO A 724 -22.85 18.61 11.74
C PRO A 724 -23.78 17.38 11.73
N ASP A 725 -24.64 17.26 10.72
CA ASP A 725 -25.54 16.11 10.52
C ASP A 725 -24.89 14.94 9.75
N GLY A 726 -23.61 15.08 9.39
CA GLY A 726 -22.84 14.11 8.62
C GLY A 726 -22.92 14.28 7.10
N SER A 727 -23.69 15.26 6.60
CA SER A 727 -23.77 15.56 5.15
C SER A 727 -22.40 15.99 4.61
N ARG A 728 -22.09 15.59 3.38
CA ARG A 728 -20.85 15.92 2.69
C ARG A 728 -21.15 16.89 1.55
N VAL A 729 -20.52 18.06 1.57
CA VAL A 729 -20.68 19.11 0.57
C VAL A 729 -19.36 19.28 -0.16
N VAL A 730 -19.36 19.03 -1.47
CA VAL A 730 -18.16 19.09 -2.30
C VAL A 730 -18.20 20.35 -3.16
N SER A 731 -17.08 21.05 -3.27
CA SER A 731 -16.98 22.21 -4.15
C SER A 731 -16.85 21.79 -5.63
N PRO A 732 -17.26 22.66 -6.57
CA PRO A 732 -16.74 22.60 -7.93
C PRO A 732 -15.21 22.72 -7.95
N ASP A 733 -14.60 22.28 -9.04
CA ASP A 733 -13.17 22.46 -9.30
C ASP A 733 -12.82 23.94 -9.46
N LEU A 734 -11.91 24.44 -8.62
CA LEU A 734 -11.29 25.75 -8.79
C LEU A 734 -9.97 25.60 -9.56
N THR A 735 -9.89 26.15 -10.77
CA THR A 735 -8.62 26.25 -11.48
C THR A 735 -7.82 27.46 -11.00
N ILE A 736 -6.63 27.21 -10.43
CA ILE A 736 -5.68 28.24 -10.02
C ILE A 736 -4.54 28.29 -11.04
N ARG A 737 -4.20 29.48 -11.53
CA ARG A 737 -3.08 29.68 -12.43
C ARG A 737 -1.89 30.29 -11.69
N ILE A 738 -0.79 29.56 -11.64
CA ILE A 738 0.53 30.08 -11.24
C ILE A 738 1.25 30.53 -12.52
N ARG A 739 1.60 31.82 -12.60
CA ARG A 739 2.26 32.40 -13.77
C ARG A 739 3.75 32.07 -13.77
N LEU A 740 4.33 31.99 -14.96
CA LEU A 740 5.78 31.96 -15.15
C LEU A 740 6.40 33.29 -14.67
N PRO A 741 7.62 33.28 -14.10
CA PRO A 741 8.37 34.51 -13.85
C PRO A 741 8.65 35.23 -15.18
N ARG A 742 8.51 36.56 -15.22
CA ARG A 742 8.71 37.32 -16.47
C ARG A 742 10.15 37.78 -16.64
N THR A 743 10.87 37.91 -15.54
CA THR A 743 12.24 38.41 -15.47
C THR A 743 13.08 37.52 -14.54
N GLY A 744 14.40 37.66 -14.58
CA GLY A 744 15.27 37.02 -13.60
C GLY A 744 15.00 37.50 -12.17
N GLU A 745 14.66 38.79 -11.99
CA GLU A 745 14.28 39.32 -10.67
C GLU A 745 12.98 38.71 -10.15
N ASP A 746 11.98 38.49 -11.02
CA ASP A 746 10.74 37.78 -10.65
C ASP A 746 11.02 36.34 -10.21
N GLN A 747 12.00 35.69 -10.86
CA GLN A 747 12.41 34.33 -10.53
C GLN A 747 13.13 34.29 -9.18
N ASP A 748 14.16 35.13 -9.00
CA ASP A 748 14.94 35.23 -7.76
C ASP A 748 14.03 35.55 -6.56
N ALA A 749 13.14 36.53 -6.69
CA ALA A 749 12.19 36.91 -5.64
C ALA A 749 11.19 35.79 -5.31
N GLY A 750 10.76 35.02 -6.32
CA GLY A 750 9.87 33.87 -6.15
C GLY A 750 10.56 32.71 -5.42
N GLU A 751 11.80 32.39 -5.80
CA GLU A 751 12.58 31.30 -5.21
C GLU A 751 12.82 31.48 -3.71
N LEU A 752 12.97 32.72 -3.23
CA LEU A 752 13.09 33.04 -1.79
C LEU A 752 11.87 32.59 -0.97
N LEU A 753 10.67 32.53 -1.56
CA LEU A 753 9.43 32.11 -0.88
C LEU A 753 9.12 30.62 -1.06
N MET A 754 9.80 29.94 -1.98
CA MET A 754 9.55 28.52 -2.29
C MET A 754 10.38 27.54 -1.45
N GLY A 755 11.32 28.01 -0.63
CA GLY A 755 11.98 27.15 0.34
C GLY A 755 11.02 26.62 1.42
N ASP A 756 11.23 25.40 1.90
CA ASP A 756 10.34 24.77 2.91
C ASP A 756 10.29 25.57 4.23
N GLN A 757 11.42 26.14 4.66
CA GLN A 757 11.46 27.00 5.85
C GLN A 757 10.68 28.31 5.63
N ALA A 758 10.78 28.93 4.45
CA ALA A 758 10.02 30.12 4.10
C ALA A 758 8.51 29.83 4.07
N GLY A 759 8.11 28.72 3.45
CA GLY A 759 6.72 28.24 3.46
C GLY A 759 6.18 27.98 4.88
N THR A 760 7.02 27.38 5.75
CA THR A 760 6.70 27.17 7.17
C THR A 760 6.50 28.48 7.91
N LEU A 761 7.38 29.46 7.70
CA LEU A 761 7.23 30.80 8.26
C LEU A 761 5.95 31.48 7.77
N MET A 762 5.59 31.35 6.50
CA MET A 762 4.32 31.87 5.99
C MET A 762 3.10 31.23 6.67
N ALA A 763 3.11 29.91 6.86
CA ALA A 763 2.02 29.20 7.55
C ALA A 763 1.89 29.57 9.04
N LEU A 764 3.00 29.94 9.70
CA LEU A 764 3.07 30.36 11.11
C LEU A 764 2.95 31.87 11.32
N LEU A 765 2.95 32.66 10.23
CA LEU A 765 3.11 34.11 10.23
C LEU A 765 4.37 34.55 11.01
N GLY A 766 5.50 33.94 10.63
CA GLY A 766 6.87 34.12 11.15
C GLY A 766 7.20 33.28 12.38
N SER A 767 8.47 33.23 12.78
CA SER A 767 9.01 32.51 13.95
C SER A 767 10.45 32.96 14.27
N ASP A 768 10.83 33.02 15.55
CA ASP A 768 12.23 33.26 15.96
C ASP A 768 13.01 31.93 16.20
N SER A 769 12.47 30.80 15.74
CA SER A 769 13.13 29.50 15.92
C SER A 769 14.47 29.48 15.16
N PRO A 770 15.59 29.12 15.82
CA PRO A 770 16.88 28.95 15.12
C PRO A 770 16.82 27.95 13.97
N ALA A 771 15.94 26.94 14.07
CA ALA A 771 15.74 25.95 13.01
C ALA A 771 15.09 26.52 11.74
N LEU A 772 14.53 27.74 11.80
CA LEU A 772 13.91 28.44 10.68
C LEU A 772 14.73 29.67 10.23
N GLN A 773 16.00 29.76 10.65
CA GLN A 773 16.83 30.94 10.38
C GLN A 773 17.02 31.18 8.89
N ALA A 774 17.27 30.15 8.07
CA ALA A 774 17.44 30.32 6.63
C ALA A 774 16.17 30.85 5.97
N GLY A 775 14.99 30.44 6.45
CA GLY A 775 13.72 31.02 6.02
C GLY A 775 13.59 32.49 6.41
N ASN A 776 14.00 32.87 7.62
CA ASN A 776 13.96 34.28 8.07
C ASN A 776 14.93 35.14 7.25
N ASP A 777 16.12 34.62 6.93
CA ASP A 777 17.10 35.29 6.09
C ASP A 777 16.55 35.47 4.67
N ALA A 778 15.84 34.48 4.11
CA ALA A 778 15.19 34.59 2.80
C ALA A 778 14.07 35.64 2.78
N LEU A 779 13.27 35.73 3.85
CA LEU A 779 12.26 36.79 3.98
C LEU A 779 12.90 38.18 4.08
N ALA A 780 13.99 38.32 4.84
CA ALA A 780 14.73 39.57 4.94
C ALA A 780 15.38 39.97 3.61
N GLU A 781 16.00 39.02 2.90
CA GLU A 781 16.55 39.28 1.57
C GLU A 781 15.45 39.74 0.60
N LEU A 782 14.26 39.14 0.67
CA LEU A 782 13.15 39.54 -0.20
C LEU A 782 12.74 41.01 0.03
N SER A 783 12.62 41.44 1.29
CA SER A 783 12.24 42.83 1.60
C SER A 783 13.38 43.84 1.39
N ASP A 784 14.64 43.43 1.58
CA ASP A 784 15.80 44.31 1.43
C ASP A 784 16.25 44.47 -0.04
N ARG A 785 16.31 43.36 -0.79
CA ARG A 785 16.80 43.33 -2.17
C ARG A 785 15.70 43.66 -3.18
N PHE A 786 14.45 43.32 -2.87
CA PHE A 786 13.30 43.52 -3.77
C PHE A 786 12.16 44.32 -3.11
N PRO A 787 12.42 45.52 -2.53
CA PRO A 787 11.43 46.25 -1.74
C PRO A 787 10.19 46.69 -2.53
N ASP A 788 10.33 46.96 -3.83
CA ASP A 788 9.23 47.36 -4.71
C ASP A 788 8.55 46.17 -5.41
N HIS A 789 9.05 44.94 -5.20
CA HIS A 789 8.49 43.76 -5.85
C HIS A 789 7.16 43.35 -5.16
N PRO A 790 6.13 42.93 -5.91
CA PRO A 790 4.82 42.59 -5.33
C PRO A 790 4.87 41.50 -4.25
N LEU A 791 5.88 40.63 -4.26
CA LEU A 791 6.04 39.57 -3.25
C LEU A 791 6.57 40.05 -1.89
N ALA A 792 7.22 41.23 -1.83
CA ALA A 792 7.76 41.77 -0.58
C ALA A 792 6.67 41.95 0.50
N VAL A 793 5.41 42.18 0.08
CA VAL A 793 4.23 42.28 0.96
C VAL A 793 4.10 41.08 1.91
N TYR A 794 4.46 39.86 1.46
CA TYR A 794 4.34 38.64 2.25
C TYR A 794 5.43 38.52 3.30
N SER A 795 6.65 38.98 2.98
CA SER A 795 7.73 39.11 3.96
C SER A 795 7.35 40.10 5.05
N HIS A 796 6.91 41.31 4.67
CA HIS A 796 6.45 42.33 5.60
C HIS A 796 5.31 41.84 6.51
N LEU A 797 4.35 41.07 5.97
CA LEU A 797 3.29 40.47 6.77
C LEU A 797 3.84 39.48 7.81
N ALA A 798 4.67 38.53 7.41
CA ALA A 798 5.19 37.49 8.29
C ALA A 798 6.15 38.07 9.35
N GLN A 799 7.07 38.94 8.94
CA GLN A 799 8.01 39.62 9.84
C GLN A 799 7.28 40.52 10.83
N GLY A 800 6.34 41.37 10.36
CA GLY A 800 5.59 42.27 11.23
C GLY A 800 4.67 41.55 12.22
N ALA A 801 4.01 40.47 11.78
CA ALA A 801 3.19 39.64 12.67
C ALA A 801 4.03 38.98 13.76
N ASN A 802 5.23 38.51 13.43
CA ASN A 802 6.15 37.91 14.38
C ASN A 802 6.81 38.95 15.30
N ALA A 803 7.19 40.14 14.83
CA ALA A 803 7.74 41.20 15.67
C ALA A 803 6.72 41.68 16.73
N GLY A 804 5.43 41.74 16.38
CA GLY A 804 4.36 42.25 17.24
C GLY A 804 3.89 41.30 18.36
N ARG A 805 4.42 40.07 18.45
CA ARG A 805 4.07 39.09 19.50
C ARG A 805 5.21 38.88 20.50
N HIS A 806 4.88 38.40 21.68
CA HIS A 806 5.89 37.85 22.57
C HIS A 806 6.38 36.53 21.97
N TYR A 807 7.68 36.26 22.05
CA TYR A 807 8.22 34.97 21.63
C TYR A 807 8.93 34.30 22.80
N GLN A 808 8.57 33.05 23.07
CA GLN A 808 9.11 32.27 24.16
C GLN A 808 9.95 31.12 23.62
N HIS A 809 11.15 30.94 24.16
CA HIS A 809 11.97 29.77 23.87
C HIS A 809 12.70 29.29 25.11
N ILE A 810 12.94 27.98 25.19
CA ILE A 810 13.71 27.37 26.28
C ILE A 810 15.14 27.24 25.81
N ARG A 811 16.07 27.87 26.52
CA ARG A 811 17.51 27.74 26.30
C ARG A 811 18.18 27.50 27.65
N ASP A 812 19.10 26.55 27.71
CA ASP A 812 19.83 26.18 28.93
C ASP A 812 18.89 25.85 30.12
N GLY A 813 17.74 25.23 29.82
CA GLY A 813 16.70 24.88 30.81
C GLY A 813 15.93 26.07 31.39
N ARG A 814 16.07 27.28 30.82
CA ARG A 814 15.38 28.49 31.27
C ARG A 814 14.47 29.04 30.18
N LEU A 815 13.32 29.57 30.60
CA LEU A 815 12.39 30.28 29.72
C LEU A 815 12.93 31.68 29.41
N HIS A 816 13.21 31.95 28.15
CA HIS A 816 13.53 33.28 27.64
C HIS A 816 12.32 33.84 26.91
N ILE A 817 11.93 35.07 27.24
CA ILE A 817 10.79 35.76 26.63
C ILE A 817 11.30 37.02 25.93
N ARG A 818 11.22 37.02 24.60
CA ARG A 818 11.40 38.23 23.79
C ARG A 818 10.11 39.05 23.84
N GLN A 819 10.23 40.31 24.25
CA GLN A 819 9.12 41.26 24.20
C GLN A 819 8.78 41.63 22.74
N PRO A 820 7.55 42.06 22.44
CA PRO A 820 7.21 42.57 21.12
C PRO A 820 8.09 43.77 20.75
N ASP A 821 8.63 43.77 19.54
CA ASP A 821 9.24 44.97 18.95
C ASP A 821 8.13 45.74 18.23
N THR A 822 7.49 46.65 18.98
CA THR A 822 6.35 47.42 18.46
C THR A 822 6.75 48.38 17.34
N LYS A 823 8.00 48.84 17.30
CA LYS A 823 8.48 49.76 16.27
C LYS A 823 8.66 49.05 14.94
N ASP A 824 9.36 47.92 14.95
CA ASP A 824 9.53 47.10 13.74
C ASP A 824 8.18 46.55 13.27
N ALA A 825 7.36 46.02 14.17
CA ALA A 825 6.04 45.50 13.83
C ALA A 825 5.12 46.55 13.18
N VAL A 826 5.10 47.80 13.67
CA VAL A 826 4.35 48.89 13.01
C VAL A 826 4.90 49.16 11.61
N THR A 827 6.23 49.20 11.46
CA THR A 827 6.89 49.48 10.17
C THR A 827 6.51 48.43 9.13
N GLN A 828 6.73 47.15 9.47
CA GLN A 828 6.48 46.02 8.57
C GLN A 828 4.98 45.87 8.25
N LEU A 829 4.10 45.92 9.24
CA LEU A 829 2.65 45.77 9.01
C LEU A 829 2.07 46.95 8.23
N THR A 830 2.58 48.17 8.42
CA THR A 830 2.15 49.33 7.61
C THR A 830 2.53 49.14 6.15
N ALA A 831 3.75 48.68 5.86
CA ALA A 831 4.18 48.38 4.49
C ALA A 831 3.29 47.31 3.84
N ALA A 832 2.96 46.23 4.56
CA ALA A 832 2.07 45.19 4.07
C ALA A 832 0.65 45.70 3.79
N VAL A 833 0.09 46.53 4.70
CA VAL A 833 -1.25 47.11 4.56
C VAL A 833 -1.31 48.11 3.42
N ASP A 834 -0.37 49.05 3.34
CA ASP A 834 -0.38 50.10 2.33
C ASP A 834 -0.25 49.50 0.92
N ALA A 835 0.65 48.53 0.73
CA ALA A 835 0.80 47.79 -0.53
C ALA A 835 -0.48 47.02 -0.91
N SER A 836 -1.26 46.56 0.07
CA SER A 836 -2.48 45.76 -0.13
C SER A 836 -3.76 46.57 -0.27
N THR A 837 -3.74 47.87 0.05
CA THR A 837 -4.90 48.77 -0.19
C THR A 837 -5.02 49.26 -1.63
N GLY A 838 -4.03 48.92 -2.48
CA GLY A 838 -4.02 49.15 -3.93
C GLY A 838 -4.57 47.95 -4.74
N PRO A 839 -4.30 47.87 -6.06
CA PRO A 839 -4.84 46.82 -6.94
C PRO A 839 -4.18 45.43 -6.80
N GLY A 840 -3.29 45.22 -5.83
CA GLY A 840 -2.58 43.96 -5.60
C GLY A 840 -2.29 43.73 -4.11
N GLY A 841 -1.60 42.64 -3.78
CA GLY A 841 -1.21 42.30 -2.41
C GLY A 841 -2.08 41.22 -1.74
N LEU A 842 -2.29 41.36 -0.44
CA LEU A 842 -3.04 40.43 0.39
C LEU A 842 -4.53 40.37 -0.03
N ASN A 843 -5.17 39.21 0.07
CA ASN A 843 -6.62 39.11 -0.12
C ASN A 843 -7.38 39.88 0.98
N ASP A 844 -8.64 40.25 0.73
CA ASP A 844 -9.42 41.13 1.62
C ASP A 844 -9.56 40.60 3.06
N ILE A 845 -9.73 39.28 3.24
CA ILE A 845 -9.82 38.66 4.56
C ILE A 845 -8.48 38.75 5.30
N THR A 846 -7.38 38.51 4.60
CA THR A 846 -6.01 38.60 5.15
C THR A 846 -5.62 40.06 5.43
N LEU A 847 -6.03 41.00 4.57
CA LEU A 847 -5.83 42.44 4.77
C LEU A 847 -6.57 42.93 6.02
N ASN A 848 -7.84 42.54 6.21
CA ASN A 848 -8.59 42.81 7.44
C ASN A 848 -7.80 42.31 8.67
N ALA A 849 -7.35 41.05 8.63
CA ALA A 849 -6.57 40.48 9.72
C ALA A 849 -5.26 41.26 9.99
N ALA A 850 -4.56 41.69 8.93
CA ALA A 850 -3.35 42.50 9.02
C ALA A 850 -3.61 43.89 9.64
N MET A 851 -4.69 44.58 9.24
CA MET A 851 -5.07 45.89 9.80
C MET A 851 -5.44 45.81 11.28
N ARG A 852 -6.16 44.77 11.71
CA ARG A 852 -6.44 44.54 13.14
C ARG A 852 -5.17 44.24 13.94
N ARG A 853 -4.23 43.49 13.36
CA ARG A 853 -2.91 43.25 13.97
C ARG A 853 -2.14 44.56 14.11
N LEU A 854 -2.09 45.39 13.08
CA LEU A 854 -1.46 46.71 13.11
C LEU A 854 -2.06 47.60 14.21
N ALA A 855 -3.40 47.65 14.31
CA ALA A 855 -4.07 48.39 15.39
C ALA A 855 -3.68 47.87 16.79
N THR A 856 -3.61 46.55 16.95
CA THR A 856 -3.18 45.92 18.21
C THR A 856 -1.74 46.28 18.58
N VAL A 857 -0.84 46.35 17.59
CA VAL A 857 0.56 46.75 17.81
C VAL A 857 0.66 48.24 18.16
N HIS A 858 -0.10 49.13 17.50
CA HIS A 858 -0.17 50.55 17.89
C HIS A 858 -0.62 50.73 19.35
N ALA A 859 -1.64 49.98 19.77
CA ALA A 859 -2.10 50.01 21.16
C ALA A 859 -1.03 49.50 22.14
N LYS A 860 -0.29 48.43 21.80
CA LYS A 860 0.85 47.96 22.60
C LYS A 860 1.99 48.98 22.69
N ALA A 861 2.16 49.81 21.67
CA ALA A 861 3.11 50.93 21.68
C ALA A 861 2.61 52.16 22.49
N GLY A 862 1.38 52.11 23.02
CA GLY A 862 0.74 53.22 23.72
C GLY A 862 0.03 54.24 22.81
N ASP A 863 -0.02 54.02 21.51
CA ASP A 863 -0.67 54.90 20.54
C ASP A 863 -2.11 54.44 20.24
N HIS A 864 -3.00 54.68 21.19
CA HIS A 864 -4.41 54.34 21.05
C HIS A 864 -5.13 55.15 19.96
N THR A 865 -4.61 56.34 19.62
CA THR A 865 -5.15 57.18 18.54
C THR A 865 -4.89 56.52 17.19
N ALA A 866 -3.66 56.11 16.91
CA ALA A 866 -3.32 55.39 15.68
C ALA A 866 -4.02 54.01 15.61
N ALA A 867 -4.18 53.34 16.75
CA ALA A 867 -4.95 52.10 16.82
C ALA A 867 -6.41 52.29 16.38
N SER A 868 -7.10 53.31 16.88
CA SER A 868 -8.47 53.61 16.46
C SER A 868 -8.54 54.05 15.00
N ALA A 869 -7.62 54.91 14.56
CA ALA A 869 -7.57 55.38 13.17
C ALA A 869 -7.36 54.22 12.17
N THR A 870 -6.56 53.22 12.54
CA THR A 870 -6.35 52.00 11.71
C THR A 870 -7.64 51.19 11.56
N LEU A 871 -8.41 51.03 12.65
CA LEU A 871 -9.69 50.31 12.61
C LEU A 871 -10.75 51.07 11.81
N ASP A 872 -10.78 52.40 11.92
CA ASP A 872 -11.69 53.24 11.14
C ASP A 872 -11.32 53.18 9.65
N ARG A 873 -10.03 53.28 9.31
CA ARG A 873 -9.50 53.09 7.95
C ARG A 873 -9.89 51.73 7.37
N MET A 874 -9.82 50.66 8.18
CA MET A 874 -10.21 49.31 7.76
C MET A 874 -11.70 49.25 7.38
N VAL A 875 -12.58 49.76 8.23
CA VAL A 875 -14.03 49.78 7.96
C VAL A 875 -14.35 50.61 6.72
N ASP A 876 -13.74 51.79 6.58
CA ASP A 876 -13.99 52.69 5.45
C ASP A 876 -13.47 52.09 4.13
N HIS A 877 -12.33 51.40 4.15
CA HIS A 877 -11.78 50.71 2.98
C HIS A 877 -12.76 49.65 2.46
N PHE A 878 -13.23 48.73 3.31
CA PHE A 878 -14.15 47.68 2.88
C PHE A 878 -15.55 48.21 2.54
N ARG A 879 -15.99 49.32 3.16
CA ARG A 879 -17.22 50.01 2.76
C ARG A 879 -17.13 50.56 1.34
N ALA A 880 -15.97 51.09 0.95
CA ALA A 880 -15.73 51.59 -0.41
C ALA A 880 -15.73 50.48 -1.48
N GLN A 881 -15.50 49.22 -1.10
CA GLN A 881 -15.56 48.06 -2.01
C GLN A 881 -17.00 47.57 -2.31
N HIS A 882 -18.04 48.20 -1.75
CA HIS A 882 -19.45 47.86 -1.98
C HIS A 882 -19.81 46.40 -1.62
N LEU A 883 -19.21 45.86 -0.56
CA LEU A 883 -19.49 44.51 -0.06
C LEU A 883 -20.95 44.37 0.42
N PRO A 884 -21.52 43.15 0.41
CA PRO A 884 -22.84 42.88 0.97
C PRO A 884 -23.00 43.36 2.42
N THR A 885 -24.20 43.83 2.77
CA THR A 885 -24.50 44.42 4.10
C THR A 885 -24.09 43.52 5.27
N HIS A 886 -24.36 42.21 5.19
CA HIS A 886 -24.01 41.27 6.26
C HIS A 886 -22.49 41.18 6.48
N ILE A 887 -21.68 41.26 5.41
CA ILE A 887 -20.22 41.27 5.49
C ILE A 887 -19.74 42.58 6.14
N LEU A 888 -20.30 43.71 5.73
CA LEU A 888 -19.96 45.02 6.33
C LEU A 888 -20.30 45.06 7.83
N THR A 889 -21.41 44.43 8.24
CA THR A 889 -21.76 44.27 9.66
C THR A 889 -20.71 43.43 10.39
N THR A 890 -20.29 42.28 9.83
CA THR A 890 -19.24 41.46 10.42
C THR A 890 -17.91 42.21 10.55
N ILE A 891 -17.50 42.97 9.53
CA ILE A 891 -16.27 43.78 9.57
C ILE A 891 -16.36 44.86 10.66
N GLN A 892 -17.51 45.53 10.80
CA GLN A 892 -17.74 46.49 11.88
C GLN A 892 -17.68 45.83 13.26
N ASP A 893 -18.32 44.68 13.44
CA ASP A 893 -18.31 43.93 14.71
C ASP A 893 -16.90 43.46 15.09
N GLN A 894 -16.10 43.04 14.10
CA GLN A 894 -14.69 42.70 14.28
C GLN A 894 -13.88 43.92 14.71
N ALA A 895 -14.06 45.07 14.05
CA ALA A 895 -13.40 46.32 14.42
C ALA A 895 -13.75 46.75 15.85
N ASP A 896 -15.03 46.71 16.21
CA ASP A 896 -15.52 47.12 17.53
C ASP A 896 -15.07 46.14 18.64
N THR A 897 -15.01 44.85 18.33
CA THR A 897 -14.49 43.83 19.25
C THR A 897 -12.99 44.02 19.48
N THR A 898 -12.20 44.21 18.42
CA THR A 898 -10.77 44.53 18.55
C THR A 898 -10.57 45.84 19.33
N ARG A 899 -11.35 46.89 19.05
CA ARG A 899 -11.27 48.18 19.76
C ARG A 899 -11.47 48.02 21.27
N ARG A 900 -12.49 47.25 21.68
CA ARG A 900 -12.76 46.95 23.11
C ARG A 900 -11.64 46.17 23.79
N GLN A 901 -10.92 45.33 23.05
CA GLN A 901 -9.80 44.55 23.59
C GLN A 901 -8.52 45.39 23.79
N ILE A 902 -8.30 46.42 22.97
CA ILE A 902 -7.01 47.12 22.91
C ILE A 902 -7.03 48.59 23.40
N ILE A 903 -8.21 49.21 23.57
CA ILE A 903 -8.33 50.60 24.03
C ILE A 903 -8.96 50.65 25.44
N PRO A 904 -8.22 51.12 26.47
CA PRO A 904 -8.74 51.27 27.82
C PRO A 904 -9.91 52.28 27.88
N GLY A 905 -11.01 51.91 28.55
CA GLY A 905 -12.18 52.79 28.76
C GLY A 905 -13.34 52.61 27.77
N ASP A 906 -13.15 51.89 26.65
CA ASP A 906 -14.22 51.66 25.64
C ASP A 906 -15.06 50.39 25.93
N GLN A 907 -14.88 49.76 27.10
CA GLN A 907 -15.58 48.54 27.53
C GLN A 907 -17.11 48.72 27.67
N ASN A 908 -17.59 49.96 27.80
CA ASN A 908 -19.01 50.31 28.00
C ASN A 908 -19.72 50.86 26.75
N ARG A 909 -19.10 50.84 25.56
CA ARG A 909 -19.77 51.27 24.32
C ARG A 909 -20.84 50.23 23.93
N PRO A 910 -22.14 50.60 23.87
CA PRO A 910 -23.21 49.62 23.60
C PRO A 910 -23.11 49.04 22.20
N HIS A 911 -23.39 47.75 22.07
CA HIS A 911 -23.48 47.02 20.80
C HIS A 911 -24.50 47.72 19.90
N LYS A 912 -24.05 48.40 18.83
CA LYS A 912 -24.97 48.86 17.78
C LYS A 912 -25.27 47.69 16.83
N GLY A 913 -25.94 46.64 17.31
CA GLY A 913 -26.20 45.47 16.45
C GLY A 913 -26.94 44.28 17.06
N ARG A 914 -28.21 44.47 17.47
CA ARG A 914 -29.36 43.56 17.25
C ARG A 914 -30.55 44.11 18.03
N LYS A 915 -31.48 44.78 17.35
CA LYS A 915 -32.86 44.84 17.86
C LYS A 915 -33.43 43.44 17.64
N HIS A 916 -33.74 42.72 18.72
CA HIS A 916 -34.68 41.62 18.64
C HIS A 916 -36.07 42.19 18.35
N THR A 917 -36.50 42.05 17.11
CA THR A 917 -37.91 41.98 16.69
C THR A 917 -37.99 40.99 15.57
#